data_AF-A0A971KEZ9-F1
#
_entry.id   AF-A0A971KEZ9-F1
#
_cell.length_a   1.000
_cell.length_b   1.000
_cell.length_c   1.000
_cell.angle_alpha   90.00
_cell.angle_beta   90.00
_cell.angle_gamma   90.00
#
_symmetry.space_group_name_H-M   'P 1'
#
loop_
_entity.id
_entity.type
_entity.pdbx_description
1 polymer ?
#
loop_
_entity_poly.entity_id
_entity_poly.type
_entity_poly.pdbx_seq_one_letter_code
_entity_poly.pdbx_strand_id
1 'polypeptide(L)'
;MKRNVLNVTLFSLLLILLLCSQCFSTCSFAAKPIKLVVNGKDITSLMGPIVESGRTLVPIRFVSEELGGEVEWNDKDRTVTIQMGNKVVSLKIGSHLVSYEDGDKNYSIIDVPPKIIESRTFVPVRFVANALGVGVQWDESTRTVYVDSNREGNVEPFFDINISTLKSGQTIKGKTELKIELPEGNLPNAKEIKYLLLDPNTAEGFVVARGEDLTSGYTWIPYLEEKGEKVLVAAIYDKNGNFLAGDAISVVLDVVPKVSLTGIEEGETLDNNTIYMGVDTSFVASYVKYEITNLDTGKTNIIGEDIPIDPYGQYKWEPNVRENGNYSFKAIAYDSNNQGYESNEVIAKVEVNPKLTLAGVSEGQVISKPVNLLATRNFDVMETQYILRDPVSGKEEVLAKKPYGGYTWFPEPDISGEKEVLVRVKDTKGVEYESKPIKIKLAGKPIVLLEGVGPNQVLREPTSLKVVSNIKLDSVSYIFINRDTGKIKNIAINKDPLKGYTYTPKKEDEGYWNIQAIGKYGNKEIKSEPVPIRVYLGKIYEAVPIIEKDKFLNLASTLARDSWEKTGMSAALQTAQSILETGWGQSVPVDKYSGKLSYNLFGIKGEGPKGSVIYNTWEVYNGKTYYVDAKFRAYNSVEESWADHKNFLLNSERYKPFKEVMHDSIPGAWALKRTGYATDPEYALKLIRIIKQYDLIKLDKVRI
;
A
#
# COMPACT_ATOMS: atom_id res chain seq x y z
N MET A 1 -78.51 26.60 13.03
CA MET A 1 -78.74 25.33 12.30
C MET A 1 -77.92 25.19 10.99
N LYS A 2 -76.72 25.76 10.86
CA LYS A 2 -75.90 25.67 9.62
C LYS A 2 -74.50 25.07 9.80
N ARG A 3 -74.19 24.47 10.96
CA ARG A 3 -72.84 23.96 11.27
C ARG A 3 -72.71 22.44 11.39
N ASN A 4 -73.84 21.71 11.44
CA ASN A 4 -73.85 20.24 11.51
C ASN A 4 -74.07 19.54 10.15
N VAL A 5 -74.47 20.27 9.10
CA VAL A 5 -74.68 19.68 7.76
C VAL A 5 -73.37 19.63 6.95
N LEU A 6 -72.41 20.53 7.25
CA LEU A 6 -71.12 20.60 6.56
C LEU A 6 -70.17 19.47 6.99
N ASN A 7 -70.19 19.05 8.26
CA ASN A 7 -69.32 17.97 8.74
C ASN A 7 -69.80 16.58 8.31
N VAL A 8 -71.11 16.35 8.16
CA VAL A 8 -71.65 15.05 7.70
C VAL A 8 -71.44 14.87 6.20
N THR A 9 -71.54 15.95 5.40
CA THR A 9 -71.24 15.90 3.96
C THR A 9 -69.75 15.75 3.68
N LEU A 10 -68.87 16.41 4.44
CA LEU A 10 -67.41 16.25 4.29
C LEU A 10 -66.92 14.86 4.73
N PHE A 11 -67.49 14.29 5.79
CA PHE A 11 -67.14 12.93 6.25
C PHE A 11 -67.68 11.84 5.30
N SER A 12 -68.86 12.06 4.69
CA SER A 12 -69.41 11.16 3.68
C SER A 12 -68.64 11.22 2.36
N LEU A 13 -68.14 12.41 1.95
CA LEU A 13 -67.28 12.54 0.77
C LEU A 13 -65.90 11.91 0.99
N LEU A 14 -65.34 11.98 2.20
CA LEU A 14 -64.06 11.36 2.57
C LEU A 14 -64.16 9.84 2.66
N LEU A 15 -65.30 9.30 3.13
CA LEU A 15 -65.54 7.86 3.19
C LEU A 15 -65.79 7.25 1.80
N ILE A 16 -66.44 8.00 0.89
CA ILE A 16 -66.59 7.62 -0.53
C ILE A 16 -65.24 7.69 -1.28
N LEU A 17 -64.37 8.66 -0.97
CA LEU A 17 -63.01 8.71 -1.53
C LEU A 17 -62.11 7.58 -1.00
N LEU A 18 -62.24 7.18 0.28
CA LEU A 18 -61.48 6.05 0.82
C LEU A 18 -61.97 4.70 0.28
N LEU A 19 -63.28 4.52 0.06
CA LEU A 19 -63.84 3.29 -0.52
C LEU A 19 -63.57 3.15 -2.03
N CYS A 20 -63.39 4.26 -2.77
CA CYS A 20 -62.94 4.24 -4.17
C CYS A 20 -61.44 3.97 -4.35
N SER A 21 -60.63 4.00 -3.28
CA SER A 21 -59.18 3.77 -3.34
C SER A 21 -58.76 2.29 -3.28
N GLN A 22 -59.70 1.36 -3.08
CA GLN A 22 -59.43 -0.09 -3.03
C GLN A 22 -59.84 -0.87 -4.30
N CYS A 23 -60.14 -0.19 -5.41
CA CYS A 23 -60.49 -0.84 -6.69
C CYS A 23 -59.60 -0.48 -7.89
N PHE A 24 -58.47 0.21 -7.68
CA PHE A 24 -57.41 0.20 -8.67
C PHE A 24 -56.49 -0.98 -8.41
N SER A 25 -56.99 -2.18 -8.74
CA SER A 25 -56.07 -3.21 -9.21
C SER A 25 -55.43 -2.62 -10.46
N THR A 26 -54.18 -2.20 -10.38
CA THR A 26 -53.39 -2.04 -11.59
C THR A 26 -53.44 -3.40 -12.28
N CYS A 27 -54.20 -3.46 -13.38
CA CYS A 27 -54.11 -4.57 -14.29
C CYS A 27 -52.68 -4.51 -14.84
N SER A 28 -51.76 -5.20 -14.17
CA SER A 28 -50.48 -5.54 -14.77
C SER A 28 -50.86 -6.38 -15.99
N PHE A 29 -50.80 -5.77 -17.18
CA PHE A 29 -50.85 -6.54 -18.41
C PHE A 29 -49.62 -7.44 -18.36
N ALA A 30 -49.83 -8.70 -17.98
CA ALA A 30 -48.82 -9.72 -18.11
C ALA A 30 -48.37 -9.71 -19.57
N ALA A 31 -47.12 -9.32 -19.80
CA ALA A 31 -46.50 -9.42 -21.11
C ALA A 31 -46.75 -10.84 -21.65
N LYS A 32 -47.23 -10.96 -22.89
CA LYS A 32 -47.48 -12.28 -23.50
C LYS A 32 -46.22 -13.15 -23.33
N PRO A 33 -46.35 -14.41 -22.89
CA PRO A 33 -45.21 -15.30 -22.72
C PRO A 33 -44.46 -15.42 -24.06
N ILE A 34 -43.12 -15.42 -23.98
CA ILE A 34 -42.27 -15.57 -25.15
C ILE A 34 -42.34 -17.03 -25.61
N LYS A 35 -42.48 -17.23 -26.92
CA LYS A 35 -42.45 -18.57 -27.51
C LYS A 35 -41.03 -18.97 -27.89
N LEU A 36 -40.72 -20.25 -27.76
CA LEU A 36 -39.46 -20.85 -28.19
C LEU A 36 -39.74 -22.00 -29.15
N VAL A 37 -39.30 -21.82 -30.39
CA VAL A 37 -39.44 -22.81 -31.45
C VAL A 37 -38.05 -23.26 -31.87
N VAL A 38 -37.74 -24.54 -31.71
CA VAL A 38 -36.44 -25.14 -32.08
C VAL A 38 -36.69 -26.18 -33.17
N ASN A 39 -36.03 -26.04 -34.32
CA ASN A 39 -36.22 -26.90 -35.51
C ASN A 39 -37.71 -27.08 -35.89
N GLY A 40 -38.50 -26.00 -35.78
CA GLY A 40 -39.93 -26.00 -36.07
C GLY A 40 -40.84 -26.55 -34.98
N LYS A 41 -40.30 -27.09 -33.88
CA LYS A 41 -41.05 -27.60 -32.73
C LYS A 41 -41.19 -26.55 -31.64
N ASP A 42 -42.44 -26.27 -31.23
CA ASP A 42 -42.72 -25.38 -30.10
C ASP A 42 -42.42 -26.11 -28.79
N ILE A 43 -41.35 -25.69 -28.11
CA ILE A 43 -40.91 -26.26 -26.82
C ILE A 43 -41.22 -25.33 -25.64
N THR A 44 -42.03 -24.28 -25.86
CA THR A 44 -42.35 -23.26 -24.84
C THR A 44 -42.96 -23.86 -23.57
N SER A 45 -43.69 -24.97 -23.71
CA SER A 45 -44.34 -25.67 -22.59
C SER A 45 -43.37 -26.39 -21.65
N LEU A 46 -42.15 -26.71 -22.09
CA LEU A 46 -41.12 -27.31 -21.25
C LEU A 46 -40.55 -26.25 -20.29
N MET A 47 -40.17 -25.10 -20.85
CA MET A 47 -39.84 -23.88 -20.13
C MET A 47 -39.69 -22.72 -21.12
N GLY A 48 -40.39 -21.61 -20.91
CA GLY A 48 -40.37 -20.46 -21.81
C GLY A 48 -39.11 -19.59 -21.65
N PRO A 49 -38.71 -18.84 -22.70
CA PRO A 49 -37.67 -17.82 -22.58
C PRO A 49 -38.08 -16.70 -21.64
N ILE A 50 -37.08 -16.06 -21.04
CA ILE A 50 -37.26 -14.88 -20.18
C ILE A 50 -36.46 -13.71 -20.73
N VAL A 51 -36.87 -12.48 -20.39
CA VAL A 51 -36.07 -11.29 -20.70
C VAL A 51 -35.44 -10.77 -19.43
N GLU A 52 -34.13 -10.60 -19.45
CA GLU A 52 -33.39 -9.91 -18.40
C GLU A 52 -32.40 -8.94 -19.04
N SER A 53 -32.34 -7.70 -18.53
CA SER A 53 -31.41 -6.67 -19.01
C SER A 53 -31.45 -6.45 -20.52
N GLY A 54 -32.62 -6.59 -21.14
CA GLY A 54 -32.79 -6.47 -22.59
C GLY A 54 -32.23 -7.64 -23.40
N ARG A 55 -32.00 -8.79 -22.77
CA ARG A 55 -31.56 -10.03 -23.41
C ARG A 55 -32.58 -11.14 -23.19
N THR A 56 -32.92 -11.84 -24.27
CA THR A 56 -33.74 -13.04 -24.20
C THR A 56 -32.87 -14.23 -23.82
N LEU A 57 -33.19 -14.84 -22.69
CA LEU A 57 -32.51 -16.02 -22.17
C LEU A 57 -33.37 -17.26 -22.43
N VAL A 58 -32.72 -18.35 -22.84
CA VAL A 58 -33.37 -19.61 -23.19
C VAL A 58 -32.82 -20.75 -22.33
N PRO A 59 -33.62 -21.79 -22.02
CA PRO A 59 -33.18 -22.92 -21.23
C PRO A 59 -32.26 -23.82 -22.07
N ILE A 60 -30.95 -23.74 -21.83
CA ILE A 60 -29.94 -24.27 -22.74
C ILE A 60 -30.08 -25.79 -22.96
N ARG A 61 -30.43 -26.55 -21.91
CA ARG A 61 -30.57 -28.00 -22.02
C ARG A 61 -31.58 -28.40 -23.08
N PHE A 62 -32.80 -27.85 -23.01
CA PHE A 62 -33.87 -28.22 -23.93
C PHE A 62 -33.59 -27.77 -25.36
N VAL A 63 -32.94 -26.62 -25.53
CA VAL A 63 -32.52 -26.16 -26.86
C VAL A 63 -31.45 -27.10 -27.44
N SER A 64 -30.41 -27.42 -26.67
CA SER A 64 -29.32 -28.29 -27.12
C SER A 64 -29.79 -29.72 -27.41
N GLU A 65 -30.63 -30.31 -26.55
CA GLU A 65 -31.18 -31.67 -26.77
C GLU A 65 -32.05 -31.75 -28.02
N GLU A 66 -32.88 -30.72 -28.30
CA GLU A 66 -33.70 -30.68 -29.52
C GLU A 66 -32.87 -30.44 -30.79
N LEU A 67 -31.69 -29.85 -30.66
CA LEU A 67 -30.69 -29.73 -31.74
C LEU A 67 -29.83 -31.01 -31.90
N GLY A 68 -30.05 -32.03 -31.08
CA GLY A 68 -29.32 -33.30 -31.12
C GLY A 68 -28.03 -33.33 -30.29
N GLY A 69 -27.82 -32.38 -29.38
CA GLY A 69 -26.69 -32.34 -28.47
C GLY A 69 -26.95 -33.04 -27.13
N GLU A 70 -25.88 -33.51 -26.50
CA GLU A 70 -25.91 -34.10 -25.16
C GLU A 70 -25.49 -33.06 -24.12
N VAL A 71 -26.16 -33.03 -22.96
CA VAL A 71 -25.94 -32.01 -21.93
C VAL A 71 -25.61 -32.64 -20.59
N GLU A 72 -24.39 -32.43 -20.12
CA GLU A 72 -23.90 -32.88 -18.82
C GLU A 72 -23.94 -31.73 -17.79
N TRP A 73 -24.32 -32.06 -16.55
CA TRP A 73 -24.22 -31.15 -15.40
C TRP A 73 -23.21 -31.69 -14.39
N ASN A 74 -22.18 -30.90 -14.11
CA ASN A 74 -21.26 -31.14 -13.00
C ASN A 74 -21.65 -30.26 -11.81
N ASP A 75 -22.17 -30.89 -10.75
CA ASP A 75 -22.66 -30.21 -9.56
C ASP A 75 -21.54 -29.56 -8.74
N LYS A 76 -20.40 -30.25 -8.61
CA LYS A 76 -19.24 -29.80 -7.84
C LYS A 76 -18.66 -28.50 -8.41
N ASP A 77 -18.52 -28.45 -9.74
CA ASP A 77 -17.91 -27.33 -10.43
C ASP A 77 -18.94 -26.28 -10.88
N ARG A 78 -20.24 -26.63 -10.77
CA ARG A 78 -21.39 -25.86 -11.27
C ARG A 78 -21.24 -25.52 -12.74
N THR A 79 -20.93 -26.54 -13.54
CA THR A 79 -20.62 -26.42 -14.97
C THR A 79 -21.62 -27.21 -15.79
N VAL A 80 -22.09 -26.63 -16.89
CA VAL A 80 -22.82 -27.34 -17.94
C VAL A 80 -21.88 -27.57 -19.11
N THR A 81 -21.81 -28.81 -19.58
CA THR A 81 -21.07 -29.18 -20.79
C THR A 81 -22.06 -29.66 -21.84
N ILE A 82 -21.95 -29.15 -23.06
CA ILE A 82 -22.81 -29.49 -24.19
C ILE A 82 -21.92 -30.10 -25.27
N GLN A 83 -22.21 -31.34 -25.65
CA GLN A 83 -21.54 -32.03 -26.74
C GLN A 83 -22.48 -32.05 -27.95
N MET A 84 -22.05 -31.54 -29.09
CA MET A 84 -22.82 -31.58 -30.34
C MET A 84 -21.91 -31.97 -31.50
N GLY A 85 -21.89 -33.25 -31.86
CA GLY A 85 -20.90 -33.79 -32.81
C GLY A 85 -19.48 -33.60 -32.26
N ASN A 86 -18.63 -32.86 -32.99
CA ASN A 86 -17.28 -32.51 -32.54
C ASN A 86 -17.23 -31.24 -31.68
N LYS A 87 -18.34 -30.50 -31.57
CA LYS A 87 -18.38 -29.24 -30.83
C LYS A 87 -18.59 -29.49 -29.34
N VAL A 88 -17.72 -28.94 -28.51
CA VAL A 88 -17.85 -29.00 -27.04
C VAL A 88 -18.01 -27.59 -26.52
N VAL A 89 -19.09 -27.31 -25.80
CA VAL A 89 -19.33 -26.02 -25.16
C VAL A 89 -19.36 -26.21 -23.66
N SER A 90 -18.56 -25.45 -22.93
CA SER A 90 -18.51 -25.48 -21.46
C SER A 90 -18.85 -24.10 -20.91
N LEU A 91 -19.79 -24.06 -19.98
CA LEU A 91 -20.28 -22.84 -19.37
C LEU A 91 -20.46 -23.03 -17.86
N LYS A 92 -19.92 -22.09 -17.08
CA LYS A 92 -19.96 -22.13 -15.62
C LYS A 92 -21.03 -21.18 -15.11
N ILE A 93 -21.83 -21.64 -14.14
CA ILE A 93 -22.89 -20.81 -13.57
C ILE A 93 -22.30 -19.58 -12.88
N GLY A 94 -22.80 -18.41 -13.27
CA GLY A 94 -22.39 -17.10 -12.76
C GLY A 94 -21.09 -16.55 -13.35
N SER A 95 -20.50 -17.20 -14.37
CA SER A 95 -19.32 -16.66 -15.05
C SER A 95 -19.65 -16.13 -16.44
N HIS A 96 -19.08 -14.98 -16.79
CA HIS A 96 -19.12 -14.45 -18.15
C HIS A 96 -18.17 -15.18 -19.09
N LEU A 97 -17.17 -15.90 -18.57
CA LEU A 97 -16.25 -16.70 -19.36
C LEU A 97 -16.90 -18.01 -19.81
N VAL A 98 -16.86 -18.27 -21.11
CA VAL A 98 -17.28 -19.53 -21.73
C VAL A 98 -16.17 -20.08 -22.61
N SER A 99 -16.14 -21.40 -22.77
CA SER A 99 -15.27 -22.03 -23.76
C SER A 99 -16.08 -22.84 -24.75
N TYR A 100 -15.66 -22.81 -26.02
CA TYR A 100 -16.18 -23.68 -27.06
C TYR A 100 -15.04 -24.25 -27.88
N GLU A 101 -15.16 -25.52 -28.26
CA GLU A 101 -14.14 -26.28 -28.98
C GLU A 101 -14.76 -26.81 -30.27
N ASP A 102 -14.16 -26.48 -31.40
CA ASP A 102 -14.48 -27.00 -32.73
C ASP A 102 -13.16 -27.30 -33.45
N GLY A 103 -12.48 -28.34 -32.97
CA GLY A 103 -11.07 -28.61 -33.25
C GLY A 103 -10.15 -28.00 -32.18
N ASP A 104 -10.05 -26.67 -32.14
CA ASP A 104 -9.27 -25.94 -31.13
C ASP A 104 -10.19 -25.34 -30.05
N LYS A 105 -9.73 -25.37 -28.79
CA LYS A 105 -10.45 -24.79 -27.65
C LYS A 105 -10.29 -23.27 -27.63
N ASN A 106 -11.41 -22.56 -27.75
CA ASN A 106 -11.49 -21.11 -27.73
C ASN A 106 -12.25 -20.60 -26.51
N TYR A 107 -12.01 -19.35 -26.14
CA TYR A 107 -12.66 -18.69 -25.02
C TYR A 107 -13.37 -17.42 -25.51
N SER A 108 -14.46 -17.05 -24.85
CA SER A 108 -15.19 -15.81 -25.12
C SER A 108 -15.84 -15.28 -23.85
N ILE A 109 -16.16 -13.99 -23.86
CA ILE A 109 -16.89 -13.32 -22.78
C ILE A 109 -18.31 -13.03 -23.26
N ILE A 110 -19.31 -13.54 -22.56
CA ILE A 110 -20.72 -13.31 -22.86
C ILE A 110 -21.28 -12.14 -22.05
N ASP A 111 -22.41 -11.59 -22.47
CA ASP A 111 -23.01 -10.39 -21.86
C ASP A 111 -23.86 -10.66 -20.62
N VAL A 112 -24.49 -11.83 -20.53
CA VAL A 112 -25.21 -12.27 -19.33
C VAL A 112 -24.71 -13.67 -18.94
N PRO A 113 -24.22 -13.86 -17.70
CA PRO A 113 -23.65 -15.13 -17.29
C PRO A 113 -24.75 -16.21 -17.18
N PRO A 114 -24.41 -17.50 -17.35
CA PRO A 114 -25.36 -18.58 -17.17
C PRO A 114 -25.89 -18.62 -15.75
N LYS A 115 -27.19 -18.88 -15.59
CA LYS A 115 -27.84 -18.91 -14.27
C LYS A 115 -28.91 -19.96 -14.16
N ILE A 116 -29.15 -20.39 -12.93
CA ILE A 116 -30.16 -21.39 -12.62
C ILE A 116 -31.45 -20.66 -12.21
N ILE A 117 -32.52 -20.93 -12.94
CA ILE A 117 -33.88 -20.43 -12.66
C ILE A 117 -34.79 -21.65 -12.68
N GLU A 118 -35.54 -21.85 -11.60
CA GLU A 118 -36.44 -23.01 -11.44
C GLU A 118 -35.75 -24.35 -11.77
N SER A 119 -34.51 -24.53 -11.30
CA SER A 119 -33.68 -25.72 -11.56
C SER A 119 -33.34 -25.97 -13.05
N ARG A 120 -33.31 -24.92 -13.88
CA ARG A 120 -32.85 -24.97 -15.27
C ARG A 120 -31.83 -23.88 -15.54
N THR A 121 -30.84 -24.21 -16.38
CA THR A 121 -29.81 -23.26 -16.78
C THR A 121 -30.29 -22.41 -17.95
N PHE A 122 -30.25 -21.10 -17.78
CA PHE A 122 -30.59 -20.11 -18.79
C PHE A 122 -29.33 -19.41 -19.30
N VAL A 123 -29.28 -19.20 -20.61
CA VAL A 123 -28.19 -18.48 -21.31
C VAL A 123 -28.75 -17.54 -22.36
N PRO A 124 -28.02 -16.50 -22.78
CA PRO A 124 -28.42 -15.64 -23.89
C PRO A 124 -28.69 -16.43 -25.16
N VAL A 125 -29.77 -16.11 -25.88
CA VAL A 125 -30.06 -16.76 -27.17
C VAL A 125 -28.93 -16.54 -28.19
N ARG A 126 -28.25 -15.38 -28.13
CA ARG A 126 -27.07 -15.09 -28.97
C ARG A 126 -25.92 -16.06 -28.71
N PHE A 127 -25.74 -16.48 -27.44
CA PHE A 127 -24.74 -17.50 -27.11
C PHE A 127 -25.07 -18.83 -27.76
N VAL A 128 -26.35 -19.22 -27.81
CA VAL A 128 -26.77 -20.43 -28.52
C VAL A 128 -26.40 -20.34 -30.00
N ALA A 129 -26.67 -19.19 -30.65
CA ALA A 129 -26.30 -18.98 -32.04
C ALA A 129 -24.78 -19.14 -32.26
N ASN A 130 -23.97 -18.41 -31.48
CA ASN A 130 -22.52 -18.39 -31.63
C ASN A 130 -21.87 -19.74 -31.28
N ALA A 131 -22.26 -20.34 -30.15
CA ALA A 131 -21.59 -21.53 -29.61
C ALA A 131 -21.98 -22.80 -30.36
N LEU A 132 -23.23 -22.90 -30.84
CA LEU A 132 -23.69 -24.08 -31.58
C LEU A 132 -23.61 -23.89 -33.10
N GLY A 133 -23.47 -22.65 -33.58
CA GLY A 133 -23.41 -22.32 -35.01
C GLY A 133 -24.77 -22.40 -35.71
N VAL A 134 -25.86 -22.15 -34.98
CA VAL A 134 -27.24 -22.27 -35.47
C VAL A 134 -27.89 -20.92 -35.70
N GLY A 135 -28.80 -20.85 -36.66
CA GLY A 135 -29.54 -19.63 -36.99
C GLY A 135 -30.55 -19.31 -35.90
N VAL A 136 -30.54 -18.05 -35.43
CA VAL A 136 -31.50 -17.53 -34.45
C VAL A 136 -32.24 -16.34 -35.04
N GLN A 137 -33.57 -16.33 -34.90
CA GLN A 137 -34.43 -15.24 -35.34
C GLN A 137 -35.41 -14.84 -34.23
N TRP A 138 -35.49 -13.54 -33.95
CA TRP A 138 -36.51 -12.96 -33.09
C TRP A 138 -37.64 -12.37 -33.93
N ASP A 139 -38.87 -12.84 -33.73
CA ASP A 139 -40.08 -12.24 -34.28
C ASP A 139 -40.78 -11.40 -33.21
N GLU A 140 -40.65 -10.08 -33.32
CA GLU A 140 -41.26 -9.11 -32.40
C GLU A 140 -42.80 -9.20 -32.41
N SER A 141 -43.41 -9.42 -33.57
CA SER A 141 -44.87 -9.40 -33.73
C SER A 141 -45.54 -10.56 -33.00
N THR A 142 -44.90 -11.73 -33.02
CA THR A 142 -45.39 -12.94 -32.35
C THR A 142 -44.69 -13.21 -31.01
N ARG A 143 -43.65 -12.44 -30.67
CA ARG A 143 -42.75 -12.65 -29.53
C ARG A 143 -42.20 -14.08 -29.51
N THR A 144 -41.65 -14.51 -30.65
CA THR A 144 -41.13 -15.87 -30.83
C THR A 144 -39.63 -15.84 -31.09
N VAL A 145 -38.89 -16.65 -30.34
CA VAL A 145 -37.52 -17.04 -30.65
C VAL A 145 -37.57 -18.29 -31.52
N TYR A 146 -37.05 -18.19 -32.74
CA TYR A 146 -36.80 -19.34 -33.61
C TYR A 146 -35.32 -19.70 -33.56
N VAL A 147 -35.02 -20.98 -33.31
CA VAL A 147 -33.68 -21.58 -33.40
C VAL A 147 -33.74 -22.69 -34.46
N ASP A 148 -32.90 -22.61 -35.49
CA ASP A 148 -32.95 -23.52 -36.63
C ASP A 148 -31.54 -24.02 -36.97
N SER A 149 -31.33 -25.32 -36.81
CA SER A 149 -30.06 -25.99 -37.15
C SER A 149 -29.78 -26.06 -38.66
N ASN A 150 -30.79 -25.87 -39.52
CA ASN A 150 -30.61 -25.86 -40.97
C ASN A 150 -30.18 -24.49 -41.51
N ARG A 151 -30.11 -23.49 -40.63
CA ARG A 151 -29.58 -22.16 -40.92
C ARG A 151 -28.28 -22.01 -40.17
N GLU A 152 -27.25 -21.53 -40.85
CA GLU A 152 -26.01 -21.14 -40.17
C GLU A 152 -26.23 -19.80 -39.45
N GLY A 153 -25.77 -19.73 -38.21
CA GLY A 153 -25.68 -18.47 -37.47
C GLY A 153 -24.32 -17.80 -37.74
N ASN A 154 -24.33 -16.49 -38.02
CA ASN A 154 -23.08 -15.73 -38.03
C ASN A 154 -22.53 -15.64 -36.61
N VAL A 155 -21.25 -16.00 -36.43
CA VAL A 155 -20.57 -15.78 -35.15
C VAL A 155 -20.24 -14.30 -35.03
N GLU A 156 -20.94 -13.61 -34.14
CA GLU A 156 -20.70 -12.20 -33.87
C GLU A 156 -20.14 -12.00 -32.45
N PRO A 157 -19.09 -11.19 -32.27
CA PRO A 157 -18.59 -10.84 -30.95
C PRO A 157 -19.69 -10.28 -30.04
N PHE A 158 -19.69 -10.69 -28.77
CA PHE A 158 -20.59 -10.09 -27.77
C PHE A 158 -20.26 -8.62 -27.52
N PHE A 159 -18.98 -8.29 -27.62
CA PHE A 159 -18.42 -6.97 -27.37
C PHE A 159 -17.46 -6.62 -28.50
N ASP A 160 -17.43 -5.33 -28.85
CA ASP A 160 -16.48 -4.77 -29.82
C ASP A 160 -15.27 -4.24 -29.04
N ILE A 161 -14.43 -5.17 -28.59
CA ILE A 161 -13.20 -4.96 -27.82
C ILE A 161 -12.29 -6.15 -28.09
N ASN A 162 -11.00 -5.90 -28.26
CA ASN A 162 -10.01 -6.95 -28.43
C ASN A 162 -8.72 -6.65 -27.65
N ILE A 163 -8.13 -7.68 -27.05
CA ILE A 163 -6.74 -7.62 -26.58
C ILE A 163 -5.85 -7.51 -27.82
N SER A 164 -5.06 -6.44 -27.91
CA SER A 164 -4.32 -6.09 -29.14
C SER A 164 -2.84 -6.42 -29.09
N THR A 165 -2.25 -6.53 -27.89
CA THR A 165 -0.82 -6.83 -27.73
C THR A 165 -0.48 -8.32 -27.78
N LEU A 166 -1.49 -9.19 -27.71
CA LEU A 166 -1.33 -10.64 -27.61
C LEU A 166 -2.27 -11.39 -28.54
N LYS A 167 -1.86 -12.57 -28.99
CA LYS A 167 -2.68 -13.49 -29.80
C LYS A 167 -3.10 -14.70 -28.97
N SER A 168 -4.27 -15.25 -29.28
CA SER A 168 -4.69 -16.53 -28.69
C SER A 168 -3.66 -17.63 -28.97
N GLY A 169 -3.36 -18.44 -27.96
CA GLY A 169 -2.34 -19.49 -27.97
C GLY A 169 -0.90 -18.99 -27.77
N GLN A 170 -0.68 -17.68 -27.62
CA GLN A 170 0.67 -17.12 -27.47
C GLN A 170 1.33 -17.59 -26.17
N THR A 171 2.60 -17.98 -26.26
CA THR A 171 3.42 -18.26 -25.08
C THR A 171 3.96 -16.97 -24.46
N ILE A 172 3.66 -16.76 -23.18
CA ILE A 172 4.18 -15.66 -22.38
C ILE A 172 5.45 -16.14 -21.66
N LYS A 173 6.58 -15.50 -22.00
CA LYS A 173 7.89 -15.85 -21.46
C LYS A 173 8.38 -14.90 -20.36
N GLY A 174 7.61 -13.88 -20.01
CA GLY A 174 8.00 -12.90 -19.01
C GLY A 174 7.16 -11.64 -19.01
N LYS A 175 7.75 -10.55 -18.53
CA LYS A 175 7.18 -9.21 -18.53
C LYS A 175 6.55 -8.87 -19.89
N THR A 176 5.29 -8.47 -19.86
CA THR A 176 4.44 -8.31 -21.05
C THR A 176 3.58 -7.05 -20.94
N GLU A 177 3.45 -6.31 -22.03
CA GLU A 177 2.51 -5.19 -22.12
C GLU A 177 1.10 -5.71 -22.47
N LEU A 178 0.10 -5.24 -21.73
CA LEU A 178 -1.31 -5.55 -21.90
C LEU A 178 -2.04 -4.31 -22.39
N LYS A 179 -2.72 -4.42 -23.53
CA LYS A 179 -3.51 -3.35 -24.11
C LYS A 179 -4.73 -3.92 -24.82
N ILE A 180 -5.78 -3.11 -24.87
CA ILE A 180 -6.96 -3.36 -25.68
C ILE A 180 -7.07 -2.36 -26.82
N GLU A 181 -7.82 -2.73 -27.85
CA GLU A 181 -8.39 -1.82 -28.83
C GLU A 181 -9.89 -1.67 -28.58
N LEU A 182 -10.38 -0.44 -28.75
CA LEU A 182 -11.79 -0.07 -28.67
C LEU A 182 -12.18 0.66 -29.96
N PRO A 183 -13.38 0.41 -30.52
CA PRO A 183 -13.87 1.11 -31.70
C PRO A 183 -14.05 2.61 -31.43
N GLU A 184 -14.12 3.43 -32.49
CA GLU A 184 -14.36 4.87 -32.39
C GLU A 184 -15.75 5.15 -31.78
N GLY A 185 -15.78 5.43 -30.48
CA GLY A 185 -17.00 5.68 -29.71
C GLY A 185 -16.85 5.13 -28.30
N ASN A 186 -16.82 6.01 -27.30
CA ASN A 186 -16.65 5.63 -25.89
C ASN A 186 -17.67 4.57 -25.44
N LEU A 187 -17.23 3.59 -24.65
CA LEU A 187 -18.12 2.83 -23.77
C LEU A 187 -18.67 3.78 -22.68
N PRO A 188 -19.94 4.22 -22.74
CA PRO A 188 -20.45 5.20 -21.81
C PRO A 188 -20.42 4.64 -20.38
N ASN A 189 -19.94 5.43 -19.42
CA ASN A 189 -19.78 5.07 -18.01
C ASN A 189 -18.65 4.08 -17.67
N ALA A 190 -17.85 3.64 -18.64
CA ALA A 190 -16.67 2.85 -18.37
C ALA A 190 -15.67 3.65 -17.51
N LYS A 191 -15.23 3.04 -16.40
CA LYS A 191 -14.32 3.70 -15.45
C LYS A 191 -13.02 2.94 -15.26
N GLU A 192 -13.05 1.62 -15.35
CA GLU A 192 -11.91 0.79 -15.01
C GLU A 192 -11.76 -0.36 -15.99
N ILE A 193 -10.51 -0.68 -16.34
CA ILE A 193 -10.12 -1.93 -16.97
C ILE A 193 -9.37 -2.80 -15.96
N LYS A 194 -9.67 -4.10 -15.96
CA LYS A 194 -8.93 -5.14 -15.24
C LYS A 194 -8.50 -6.21 -16.23
N TYR A 195 -7.23 -6.61 -16.14
CA TYR A 195 -6.71 -7.79 -16.80
C TYR A 195 -6.68 -8.92 -15.79
N LEU A 196 -7.34 -10.03 -16.10
CA LEU A 196 -7.44 -11.21 -15.25
C LEU A 196 -6.70 -12.36 -15.91
N LEU A 197 -5.89 -13.08 -15.13
CA LEU A 197 -5.31 -14.34 -15.56
C LEU A 197 -6.06 -15.47 -14.86
N LEU A 198 -6.85 -16.23 -15.60
CA LEU A 198 -7.76 -17.25 -15.08
C LEU A 198 -7.26 -18.66 -15.41
N ASP A 199 -7.51 -19.59 -14.48
CA ASP A 199 -7.38 -21.01 -14.72
C ASP A 199 -8.53 -21.50 -15.63
N PRO A 200 -8.22 -22.20 -16.73
CA PRO A 200 -9.22 -22.58 -17.72
C PRO A 200 -10.24 -23.62 -17.23
N ASN A 201 -9.94 -24.34 -16.15
CA ASN A 201 -10.83 -25.36 -15.60
C ASN A 201 -11.75 -24.78 -14.51
N THR A 202 -11.20 -23.88 -13.70
CA THR A 202 -11.97 -23.31 -12.57
C THR A 202 -12.68 -22.01 -12.91
N ALA A 203 -12.22 -21.29 -13.95
CA ALA A 203 -12.55 -19.89 -14.25
C ALA A 203 -12.23 -18.93 -13.10
N GLU A 204 -11.32 -19.33 -12.20
CA GLU A 204 -10.79 -18.49 -11.14
C GLU A 204 -9.36 -18.08 -11.43
N GLY A 205 -8.96 -16.92 -10.93
CA GLY A 205 -7.56 -16.52 -10.99
C GLY A 205 -7.32 -15.19 -10.33
N PHE A 206 -6.46 -14.35 -10.90
CA PHE A 206 -6.02 -13.11 -10.27
C PHE A 206 -6.12 -11.92 -11.21
N VAL A 207 -6.31 -10.74 -10.63
CA VAL A 207 -6.07 -9.48 -11.36
C VAL A 207 -4.56 -9.35 -11.53
N VAL A 208 -4.10 -9.24 -12.76
CA VAL A 208 -2.67 -9.12 -13.08
C VAL A 208 -2.27 -7.68 -13.44
N ALA A 209 -3.23 -6.90 -13.92
CA ALA A 209 -3.10 -5.46 -14.12
C ALA A 209 -4.47 -4.78 -14.06
N ARG A 210 -4.50 -3.49 -13.75
CA ARG A 210 -5.72 -2.68 -13.76
C ARG A 210 -5.41 -1.19 -13.89
N GLY A 211 -6.40 -0.41 -14.31
CA GLY A 211 -6.34 1.04 -14.23
C GLY A 211 -7.56 1.73 -14.79
N GLU A 212 -7.54 3.07 -14.71
CA GLU A 212 -8.68 3.90 -15.08
C GLU A 212 -8.60 4.43 -16.52
N ASP A 213 -7.41 4.37 -17.15
CA ASP A 213 -7.23 4.72 -18.54
C ASP A 213 -7.36 3.46 -19.40
N LEU A 214 -8.49 3.34 -20.08
CA LEU A 214 -8.84 2.17 -20.89
C LEU A 214 -7.97 2.03 -22.14
N THR A 215 -7.28 3.10 -22.56
CA THR A 215 -6.50 3.15 -23.80
C THR A 215 -4.99 2.99 -23.57
N SER A 216 -4.55 3.10 -22.31
CA SER A 216 -3.17 2.94 -21.90
C SER A 216 -2.70 1.48 -21.95
N GLY A 217 -1.39 1.29 -22.16
CA GLY A 217 -0.73 0.00 -21.98
C GLY A 217 -0.39 -0.25 -20.51
N TYR A 218 -0.57 -1.48 -20.06
CA TYR A 218 -0.28 -1.89 -18.68
C TYR A 218 0.80 -2.96 -18.67
N THR A 219 1.87 -2.77 -17.90
CA THR A 219 2.92 -3.77 -17.76
C THR A 219 2.51 -4.84 -16.75
N TRP A 220 2.46 -6.08 -17.19
CA TRP A 220 2.28 -7.25 -16.34
C TRP A 220 3.59 -8.03 -16.20
N ILE A 221 3.92 -8.40 -14.96
CA ILE A 221 5.04 -9.27 -14.62
C ILE A 221 4.47 -10.58 -14.06
N PRO A 222 4.69 -11.74 -14.70
CA PRO A 222 4.12 -13.02 -14.27
C PRO A 222 4.87 -13.65 -13.09
N TYR A 223 4.18 -14.50 -12.36
CA TYR A 223 4.75 -15.40 -11.35
C TYR A 223 5.34 -16.67 -12.02
N LEU A 224 6.42 -17.22 -11.48
CA LEU A 224 7.08 -18.41 -12.05
C LEU A 224 6.29 -19.70 -11.81
N GLU A 225 5.48 -19.72 -10.75
CA GLU A 225 4.63 -20.83 -10.33
C GLU A 225 3.36 -20.99 -11.19
N GLU A 226 2.95 -19.96 -11.95
CA GLU A 226 1.68 -19.94 -12.69
C GLU A 226 1.75 -20.59 -14.09
N LYS A 227 2.43 -21.73 -14.22
CA LYS A 227 2.71 -22.36 -15.52
C LYS A 227 1.48 -22.95 -16.23
N GLY A 228 1.63 -23.16 -17.54
CA GLY A 228 0.68 -23.87 -18.39
C GLY A 228 -0.38 -22.98 -19.01
N GLU A 229 -1.42 -23.59 -19.58
CA GLU A 229 -2.54 -22.88 -20.20
C GLU A 229 -3.27 -22.01 -19.18
N LYS A 230 -3.61 -20.79 -19.59
CA LYS A 230 -4.38 -19.79 -18.86
C LYS A 230 -5.31 -19.07 -19.82
N VAL A 231 -6.32 -18.42 -19.27
CA VAL A 231 -7.17 -17.50 -20.02
C VAL A 231 -6.85 -16.08 -19.55
N LEU A 232 -6.35 -15.26 -20.46
CA LEU A 232 -6.18 -13.83 -20.20
C LEU A 232 -7.48 -13.12 -20.60
N VAL A 233 -8.08 -12.40 -19.66
CA VAL A 233 -9.32 -11.66 -19.86
C VAL A 233 -9.05 -10.17 -19.66
N ALA A 234 -9.48 -9.33 -20.60
CA ALA A 234 -9.58 -7.90 -20.41
C ALA A 234 -11.04 -7.54 -20.14
N ALA A 235 -11.32 -6.92 -19.01
CA ALA A 235 -12.68 -6.64 -18.55
C ALA A 235 -12.85 -5.18 -18.12
N ILE A 236 -13.88 -4.54 -18.66
CA ILE A 236 -14.21 -3.14 -18.41
C ILE A 236 -15.40 -3.06 -17.45
N TYR A 237 -15.29 -2.17 -16.48
CA TYR A 237 -16.26 -1.97 -15.41
C TYR A 237 -16.73 -0.51 -15.33
N ASP A 238 -17.97 -0.32 -14.87
CA ASP A 238 -18.48 1.00 -14.50
C ASP A 238 -17.96 1.46 -13.13
N LYS A 239 -18.32 2.68 -12.73
CA LYS A 239 -17.93 3.25 -11.42
C LYS A 239 -18.46 2.48 -10.20
N ASN A 240 -19.47 1.63 -10.37
CA ASN A 240 -20.07 0.82 -9.32
C ASN A 240 -19.48 -0.59 -9.30
N GLY A 241 -18.56 -0.92 -10.21
CA GLY A 241 -17.97 -2.25 -10.36
C GLY A 241 -18.81 -3.23 -11.18
N ASN A 242 -19.82 -2.77 -11.92
CA ASN A 242 -20.58 -3.64 -12.82
C ASN A 242 -19.79 -3.88 -14.11
N PHE A 243 -19.74 -5.13 -14.57
CA PHE A 243 -19.12 -5.50 -15.83
C PHE A 243 -19.88 -4.87 -17.02
N LEU A 244 -19.14 -4.34 -18.00
CA LEU A 244 -19.68 -3.66 -19.18
C LEU A 244 -19.32 -4.36 -20.49
N ALA A 245 -18.06 -4.75 -20.63
CA ALA A 245 -17.52 -5.36 -21.85
C ALA A 245 -16.21 -6.08 -21.54
N GLY A 246 -15.86 -7.07 -22.36
CA GLY A 246 -14.58 -7.74 -22.21
C GLY A 246 -14.24 -8.64 -23.38
N ASP A 247 -12.98 -9.06 -23.39
CA ASP A 247 -12.41 -9.99 -24.35
C ASP A 247 -11.58 -11.05 -23.60
N ALA A 248 -11.45 -12.23 -24.20
CA ALA A 248 -10.70 -13.34 -23.62
C ALA A 248 -9.89 -14.08 -24.68
N ILE A 249 -8.63 -14.36 -24.37
CA ILE A 249 -7.74 -15.15 -25.21
C ILE A 249 -7.08 -16.26 -24.39
N SER A 250 -6.81 -17.40 -25.04
CA SER A 250 -5.95 -18.43 -24.44
C SER A 250 -4.50 -17.98 -24.50
N VAL A 251 -3.73 -18.22 -23.44
CA VAL A 251 -2.28 -18.00 -23.41
C VAL A 251 -1.60 -19.15 -22.70
N VAL A 252 -0.33 -19.39 -23.01
CA VAL A 252 0.48 -20.41 -22.32
C VAL A 252 1.57 -19.71 -21.51
N LEU A 253 1.57 -19.89 -20.18
CA LEU A 253 2.63 -19.36 -19.34
C LEU A 253 3.80 -20.35 -19.28
N ASP A 254 4.93 -19.93 -19.83
CA ASP A 254 6.22 -20.61 -19.75
C ASP A 254 7.30 -19.55 -19.52
N VAL A 255 7.25 -18.95 -18.33
CA VAL A 255 8.11 -17.83 -17.96
C VAL A 255 9.56 -18.27 -17.93
N VAL A 256 10.39 -17.59 -18.71
CA VAL A 256 11.84 -17.77 -18.70
C VAL A 256 12.43 -16.73 -17.75
N PRO A 257 12.94 -17.14 -16.58
CA PRO A 257 13.45 -16.19 -15.60
C PRO A 257 14.68 -15.47 -16.17
N LYS A 258 14.59 -14.15 -16.24
CA LYS A 258 15.66 -13.25 -16.70
C LYS A 258 15.78 -12.11 -15.70
N VAL A 259 17.01 -11.79 -15.35
CA VAL A 259 17.37 -10.67 -14.47
C VAL A 259 18.39 -9.82 -15.21
N SER A 260 18.17 -8.51 -15.23
CA SER A 260 19.11 -7.54 -15.79
C SER A 260 19.43 -6.50 -14.72
N LEU A 261 20.72 -6.25 -14.48
CA LEU A 261 21.15 -5.13 -13.65
C LEU A 261 20.82 -3.82 -14.40
N THR A 262 20.36 -2.80 -13.68
CA THR A 262 20.12 -1.47 -14.24
C THR A 262 20.88 -0.40 -13.47
N GLY A 263 21.18 0.72 -14.13
CA GLY A 263 21.89 1.86 -13.53
C GLY A 263 23.42 1.83 -13.62
N ILE A 264 23.99 0.77 -14.21
CA ILE A 264 25.41 0.65 -14.56
C ILE A 264 25.49 0.00 -15.94
N GLU A 265 26.35 0.53 -16.81
CA GLU A 265 26.61 -0.02 -18.15
C GLU A 265 28.00 -0.69 -18.24
N GLU A 266 28.13 -1.63 -19.18
CA GLU A 266 29.39 -2.34 -19.42
C GLU A 266 30.49 -1.39 -19.89
N GLY A 267 31.65 -1.41 -19.23
CA GLY A 267 32.79 -0.56 -19.49
C GLY A 267 32.64 0.88 -19.01
N GLU A 268 31.55 1.23 -18.33
CA GLU A 268 31.31 2.58 -17.82
C GLU A 268 32.37 2.98 -16.78
N THR A 269 32.72 4.27 -16.75
CA THR A 269 33.48 4.86 -15.63
C THR A 269 32.52 5.60 -14.71
N LEU A 270 32.30 5.04 -13.53
CA LEU A 270 31.44 5.56 -12.47
C LEU A 270 32.21 6.59 -11.65
N ASP A 271 32.12 7.86 -12.05
CA ASP A 271 32.82 9.00 -11.44
C ASP A 271 31.98 9.74 -10.37
N ASN A 272 30.71 9.36 -10.23
CA ASN A 272 29.81 9.92 -9.24
C ASN A 272 30.05 9.26 -7.86
N ASN A 273 30.09 10.09 -6.81
CA ASN A 273 30.22 9.64 -5.42
C ASN A 273 29.02 8.82 -4.91
N THR A 274 27.94 8.74 -5.69
CA THR A 274 26.76 7.95 -5.42
C THR A 274 26.35 7.21 -6.68
N ILE A 275 26.31 5.89 -6.60
CA ILE A 275 25.94 4.97 -7.67
C ILE A 275 24.58 4.36 -7.34
N TYR A 276 23.66 4.36 -8.31
CA TYR A 276 22.33 3.80 -8.16
C TYR A 276 22.21 2.52 -8.99
N MET A 277 21.86 1.42 -8.35
CA MET A 277 21.64 0.12 -9.01
C MET A 277 20.18 -0.28 -8.86
N GLY A 278 19.61 -0.87 -9.90
CA GLY A 278 18.28 -1.46 -9.87
C GLY A 278 18.29 -2.83 -10.53
N VAL A 279 17.11 -3.44 -10.65
CA VAL A 279 16.94 -4.64 -11.47
C VAL A 279 15.76 -4.49 -12.41
N ASP A 280 15.85 -5.14 -13.56
CA ASP A 280 14.73 -5.43 -14.43
C ASP A 280 14.54 -6.94 -14.52
N THR A 281 13.37 -7.44 -14.14
CA THR A 281 13.06 -8.87 -14.08
C THR A 281 11.92 -9.24 -15.02
N SER A 282 11.99 -10.46 -15.57
CA SER A 282 10.89 -11.04 -16.37
C SER A 282 9.79 -11.67 -15.51
N PHE A 283 9.98 -11.76 -14.19
CA PHE A 283 9.09 -12.39 -13.23
C PHE A 283 8.98 -11.58 -11.94
N VAL A 284 7.94 -11.83 -11.13
CA VAL A 284 7.75 -11.16 -9.84
C VAL A 284 8.83 -11.62 -8.87
N ALA A 285 9.74 -10.71 -8.53
CA ALA A 285 10.76 -10.95 -7.52
C ALA A 285 10.24 -10.61 -6.12
N SER A 286 10.51 -11.48 -5.16
CA SER A 286 10.23 -11.24 -3.74
C SER A 286 11.23 -10.29 -3.11
N TYR A 287 12.51 -10.37 -3.50
CA TYR A 287 13.58 -9.47 -3.10
C TYR A 287 14.81 -9.63 -4.01
N VAL A 288 15.79 -8.74 -3.88
CA VAL A 288 17.07 -8.83 -4.60
C VAL A 288 18.27 -8.72 -3.67
N LYS A 289 19.40 -9.26 -4.13
CA LYS A 289 20.73 -9.05 -3.59
C LYS A 289 21.65 -8.55 -4.71
N TYR A 290 22.74 -7.87 -4.34
CA TYR A 290 23.77 -7.46 -5.29
C TYR A 290 25.11 -8.04 -4.88
N GLU A 291 25.82 -8.65 -5.82
CA GLU A 291 27.20 -9.06 -5.67
C GLU A 291 28.09 -8.01 -6.33
N ILE A 292 28.98 -7.41 -5.55
CA ILE A 292 29.91 -6.38 -5.99
C ILE A 292 31.33 -6.87 -5.73
N THR A 293 32.06 -7.16 -6.80
CA THR A 293 33.41 -7.72 -6.74
C THR A 293 34.42 -6.70 -7.25
N ASN A 294 35.33 -6.26 -6.39
CA ASN A 294 36.48 -5.47 -6.81
C ASN A 294 37.47 -6.40 -7.52
N LEU A 295 37.63 -6.24 -8.83
CA LEU A 295 38.45 -7.09 -9.68
C LEU A 295 39.96 -6.90 -9.43
N ASP A 296 40.37 -5.71 -8.95
CA ASP A 296 41.77 -5.42 -8.67
C ASP A 296 42.27 -6.12 -7.39
N THR A 297 41.37 -6.35 -6.42
CA THR A 297 41.68 -6.96 -5.11
C THR A 297 41.12 -8.36 -4.93
N GLY A 298 40.18 -8.78 -5.79
CA GLY A 298 39.42 -10.03 -5.66
C GLY A 298 38.39 -10.04 -4.52
N LYS A 299 38.12 -8.90 -3.88
CA LYS A 299 37.19 -8.81 -2.75
C LYS A 299 35.75 -8.69 -3.25
N THR A 300 34.90 -9.63 -2.84
CA THR A 300 33.46 -9.63 -3.10
C THR A 300 32.66 -9.20 -1.85
N ASN A 301 31.68 -8.32 -2.05
CA ASN A 301 30.68 -7.97 -1.05
C ASN A 301 29.28 -8.32 -1.57
N ILE A 302 28.49 -9.00 -0.75
CA ILE A 302 27.08 -9.28 -1.05
C ILE A 302 26.20 -8.31 -0.27
N ILE A 303 25.52 -7.45 -1.00
CA ILE A 303 24.54 -6.49 -0.49
C ILE A 303 23.17 -7.16 -0.41
N GLY A 304 22.48 -6.97 0.71
CA GLY A 304 21.16 -7.55 0.94
C GLY A 304 21.18 -8.91 1.63
N GLU A 305 22.33 -9.32 2.19
CA GLU A 305 22.47 -10.57 2.94
C GLU A 305 21.65 -10.54 4.24
N ASP A 306 21.79 -9.48 5.05
CA ASP A 306 21.08 -9.31 6.31
C ASP A 306 19.65 -8.78 6.11
N ILE A 307 19.50 -7.77 5.25
CA ILE A 307 18.24 -7.09 4.95
C ILE A 307 18.06 -7.08 3.43
N PRO A 308 17.25 -8.00 2.88
CA PRO A 308 17.04 -8.08 1.44
C PRO A 308 16.47 -6.79 0.85
N ILE A 309 16.81 -6.52 -0.41
CA ILE A 309 16.55 -5.23 -1.08
C ILE A 309 15.27 -5.30 -1.92
N ASP A 310 14.63 -4.13 -2.06
CA ASP A 310 13.44 -3.92 -2.89
C ASP A 310 13.76 -4.16 -4.37
N PRO A 311 13.12 -5.15 -5.05
CA PRO A 311 13.32 -5.40 -6.47
C PRO A 311 12.85 -4.26 -7.39
N TYR A 312 11.90 -3.45 -6.91
CA TYR A 312 11.21 -2.45 -7.72
C TYR A 312 11.69 -1.02 -7.42
N GLY A 313 12.73 -0.90 -6.60
CA GLY A 313 13.38 0.36 -6.27
C GLY A 313 14.83 0.39 -6.75
N GLN A 314 15.52 1.48 -6.42
CA GLN A 314 16.97 1.59 -6.62
C GLN A 314 17.69 1.40 -5.29
N TYR A 315 18.77 0.63 -5.31
CA TYR A 315 19.77 0.58 -4.26
C TYR A 315 20.79 1.69 -4.47
N LYS A 316 21.14 2.37 -3.37
CA LYS A 316 22.13 3.45 -3.34
C LYS A 316 23.44 2.90 -2.77
N TRP A 317 24.51 2.96 -3.56
CA TRP A 317 25.87 2.62 -3.14
C TRP A 317 26.76 3.88 -3.13
N GLU A 318 27.55 4.07 -2.07
CA GLU A 318 28.44 5.23 -1.91
C GLU A 318 29.86 4.72 -1.60
N PRO A 319 30.68 4.41 -2.62
CA PRO A 319 32.03 3.88 -2.42
C PRO A 319 33.00 4.93 -1.86
N ASN A 320 34.04 4.46 -1.18
CA ASN A 320 35.16 5.26 -0.72
C ASN A 320 36.23 5.40 -1.83
N VAL A 321 37.01 6.48 -1.85
CA VAL A 321 38.11 6.72 -2.80
C VAL A 321 39.14 5.58 -2.77
N ARG A 322 39.37 4.94 -1.61
CA ARG A 322 40.25 3.76 -1.51
C ARG A 322 39.70 2.54 -2.25
N GLU A 323 38.41 2.57 -2.57
CA GLU A 323 37.68 1.53 -3.30
C GLU A 323 37.66 1.85 -4.81
N ASN A 324 38.34 2.90 -5.30
CA ASN A 324 38.50 3.11 -6.74
C ASN A 324 39.22 1.90 -7.37
N GLY A 325 38.76 1.49 -8.56
CA GLY A 325 39.27 0.31 -9.23
C GLY A 325 38.29 -0.27 -10.25
N ASN A 326 38.64 -1.42 -10.81
CA ASN A 326 37.75 -2.17 -11.70
C ASN A 326 36.82 -3.07 -10.87
N TYR A 327 35.54 -3.12 -11.24
CA TYR A 327 34.51 -3.87 -10.54
C TYR A 327 33.70 -4.73 -11.50
N SER A 328 33.24 -5.85 -10.96
CA SER A 328 32.14 -6.64 -11.48
C SER A 328 30.91 -6.42 -10.60
N PHE A 329 29.77 -6.23 -11.24
CA PHE A 329 28.46 -6.07 -10.61
C PHE A 329 27.50 -7.15 -11.12
N LYS A 330 26.78 -7.77 -10.20
CA LYS A 330 25.74 -8.74 -10.51
C LYS A 330 24.54 -8.54 -9.58
N ALA A 331 23.34 -8.67 -10.12
CA ALA A 331 22.12 -8.74 -9.32
C ALA A 331 21.61 -10.18 -9.24
N ILE A 332 21.02 -10.53 -8.10
CA ILE A 332 20.37 -11.82 -7.89
C ILE A 332 18.93 -11.54 -7.43
N ALA A 333 17.95 -11.88 -8.25
CA ALA A 333 16.53 -11.74 -7.92
C ALA A 333 15.97 -13.07 -7.43
N TYR A 334 15.23 -13.04 -6.32
CA TYR A 334 14.67 -14.23 -5.69
C TYR A 334 13.17 -14.32 -5.91
N ASP A 335 12.66 -15.50 -6.30
CA ASP A 335 11.23 -15.75 -6.44
C ASP A 335 10.52 -16.00 -5.10
N SER A 336 9.22 -16.31 -5.15
CA SER A 336 8.39 -16.63 -3.98
C SER A 336 8.86 -17.89 -3.24
N ASN A 337 9.60 -18.78 -3.89
CA ASN A 337 10.19 -20.00 -3.34
C ASN A 337 11.62 -19.82 -2.83
N ASN A 338 12.12 -18.58 -2.83
CA ASN A 338 13.47 -18.25 -2.39
C ASN A 338 14.56 -18.85 -3.30
N GLN A 339 14.23 -19.15 -4.57
CA GLN A 339 15.19 -19.52 -5.58
C GLN A 339 15.74 -18.26 -6.26
N GLY A 340 17.07 -18.13 -6.32
CA GLY A 340 17.77 -17.00 -6.90
C GLY A 340 18.05 -17.18 -8.39
N TYR A 341 17.93 -16.08 -9.14
CA TYR A 341 18.26 -15.99 -10.56
C TYR A 341 19.20 -14.81 -10.76
N GLU A 342 20.32 -15.05 -11.43
CA GLU A 342 21.40 -14.09 -11.58
C GLU A 342 21.24 -13.27 -12.86
N SER A 343 21.66 -12.01 -12.80
CA SER A 343 21.94 -11.24 -14.00
C SER A 343 23.25 -11.68 -14.64
N ASN A 344 23.49 -11.24 -15.87
CA ASN A 344 24.85 -11.18 -16.38
C ASN A 344 25.70 -10.27 -15.50
N GLU A 345 27.00 -10.53 -15.50
CA GLU A 345 28.00 -9.64 -14.92
C GLU A 345 28.08 -8.36 -15.76
N VAL A 346 28.19 -7.22 -15.08
CA VAL A 346 28.50 -5.92 -15.69
C VAL A 346 29.82 -5.45 -15.11
N ILE A 347 30.82 -5.24 -15.96
CA ILE A 347 32.13 -4.73 -15.56
C ILE A 347 32.16 -3.22 -15.74
N ALA A 348 32.50 -2.48 -14.69
CA ALA A 348 32.64 -1.03 -14.74
C ALA A 348 33.81 -0.57 -13.86
N LYS A 349 34.35 0.62 -14.16
CA LYS A 349 35.42 1.23 -13.40
C LYS A 349 34.83 2.22 -12.40
N VAL A 350 35.13 2.06 -11.11
CA VAL A 350 34.76 3.03 -10.07
C VAL A 350 35.89 4.03 -9.91
N GLU A 351 35.62 5.31 -10.13
CA GLU A 351 36.59 6.40 -10.03
C GLU A 351 35.99 7.61 -9.31
N VAL A 352 35.71 7.44 -8.01
CA VAL A 352 35.13 8.51 -7.21
C VAL A 352 36.20 9.49 -6.71
N ASN A 353 35.82 10.77 -6.67
CA ASN A 353 36.70 11.84 -6.23
C ASN A 353 36.55 12.11 -4.72
N PRO A 354 37.61 12.62 -4.04
CA PRO A 354 37.50 13.05 -2.65
C PRO A 354 36.37 14.07 -2.46
N LYS A 355 35.41 13.70 -1.62
CA LYS A 355 34.25 14.51 -1.23
C LYS A 355 34.32 14.75 0.27
N LEU A 356 34.26 16.01 0.67
CA LEU A 356 34.22 16.43 2.06
C LEU A 356 33.06 17.41 2.28
N THR A 357 32.20 17.09 3.24
CA THR A 357 31.06 17.94 3.62
C THR A 357 30.97 18.06 5.12
N LEU A 358 30.60 19.24 5.61
CA LEU A 358 30.18 19.44 6.99
C LEU A 358 28.67 19.23 7.11
N ALA A 359 28.25 18.41 8.06
CA ALA A 359 26.86 18.25 8.47
C ALA A 359 26.69 18.67 9.93
N GLY A 360 25.43 18.80 10.37
CA GLY A 360 25.07 19.15 11.75
C GLY A 360 24.70 20.61 11.98
N VAL A 361 24.96 21.47 11.00
CA VAL A 361 24.44 22.84 10.94
C VAL A 361 23.92 23.15 9.53
N SER A 362 23.02 24.12 9.44
CA SER A 362 22.44 24.60 8.17
C SER A 362 22.78 26.07 7.91
N GLU A 363 22.78 26.46 6.64
CA GLU A 363 23.00 27.85 6.23
C GLU A 363 22.00 28.81 6.90
N GLY A 364 22.50 29.88 7.50
CA GLY A 364 21.72 30.88 8.24
C GLY A 364 21.23 30.42 9.62
N GLN A 365 21.56 29.20 10.07
CA GLN A 365 21.05 28.68 11.34
C GLN A 365 21.53 29.54 12.53
N VAL A 366 20.59 29.88 13.41
CA VAL A 366 20.89 30.49 14.71
C VAL A 366 21.28 29.40 15.69
N ILE A 367 22.55 29.37 16.13
CA ILE A 367 23.02 28.39 17.10
C ILE A 367 22.64 28.85 18.50
N SER A 368 21.67 28.15 19.07
CA SER A 368 21.13 28.40 20.42
C SER A 368 21.05 27.13 21.28
N LYS A 369 21.56 26.01 20.76
CA LYS A 369 21.66 24.69 21.41
C LYS A 369 22.98 24.05 20.97
N PRO A 370 23.54 23.08 21.71
CA PRO A 370 24.66 22.29 21.23
C PRO A 370 24.37 21.72 19.84
N VAL A 371 25.34 21.82 18.94
CA VAL A 371 25.28 21.24 17.61
C VAL A 371 26.38 20.21 17.44
N ASN A 372 26.05 19.11 16.76
CA ASN A 372 27.01 18.06 16.46
C ASN A 372 27.59 18.29 15.08
N LEU A 373 28.74 18.95 15.00
CA LEU A 373 29.46 19.14 13.76
C LEU A 373 30.04 17.80 13.31
N LEU A 374 29.67 17.35 12.11
CA LEU A 374 30.09 16.05 11.58
C LEU A 374 30.74 16.23 10.21
N ALA A 375 32.03 15.90 10.11
CA ALA A 375 32.68 15.76 8.82
C ALA A 375 32.22 14.45 8.18
N THR A 376 31.57 14.54 7.02
CA THR A 376 31.23 13.39 6.18
C THR A 376 32.15 13.40 4.98
N ARG A 377 32.75 12.24 4.68
CA ARG A 377 33.78 12.10 3.64
C ARG A 377 33.80 10.69 3.08
N ASN A 378 34.29 10.55 1.86
CA ASN A 378 34.50 9.27 1.20
C ASN A 378 35.99 8.90 1.07
N PHE A 379 36.89 9.44 1.92
CA PHE A 379 38.32 9.12 1.87
C PHE A 379 38.94 9.10 3.28
N ASP A 380 40.06 8.41 3.42
CA ASP A 380 40.79 8.26 4.69
C ASP A 380 41.62 9.51 5.00
N VAL A 381 41.68 9.88 6.28
CA VAL A 381 42.35 11.09 6.76
C VAL A 381 43.13 10.81 8.03
N MET A 382 44.20 11.55 8.25
CA MET A 382 44.97 11.52 9.50
C MET A 382 44.41 12.50 10.53
N GLU A 383 43.77 13.57 10.07
CA GLU A 383 43.33 14.67 10.92
C GLU A 383 42.08 15.35 10.36
N THR A 384 41.16 15.72 11.25
CA THR A 384 40.01 16.59 10.98
C THR A 384 40.03 17.76 11.96
N GLN A 385 39.93 18.98 11.42
CA GLN A 385 39.77 20.22 12.16
C GLN A 385 38.38 20.78 11.90
N TYR A 386 37.68 21.14 12.98
CA TYR A 386 36.44 21.92 12.92
C TYR A 386 36.80 23.37 13.16
N ILE A 387 36.46 24.24 12.22
CA ILE A 387 36.96 25.61 12.19
C ILE A 387 35.79 26.58 12.23
N LEU A 388 35.91 27.60 13.09
CA LEU A 388 35.08 28.79 13.08
C LEU A 388 35.86 29.90 12.38
N ARG A 389 35.29 30.52 11.35
CA ARG A 389 35.89 31.61 10.60
C ARG A 389 35.03 32.86 10.73
N ASP A 390 35.68 33.99 10.96
CA ASP A 390 35.04 35.30 10.88
C ASP A 390 34.91 35.71 9.39
N PRO A 391 33.68 35.92 8.87
CA PRO A 391 33.47 36.11 7.44
C PRO A 391 33.98 37.47 6.93
N VAL A 392 34.25 38.44 7.81
CA VAL A 392 34.74 39.77 7.42
C VAL A 392 36.26 39.84 7.47
N SER A 393 36.85 39.39 8.57
CA SER A 393 38.31 39.45 8.79
C SER A 393 39.05 38.23 8.25
N GLY A 394 38.36 37.13 7.96
CA GLY A 394 38.96 35.85 7.58
C GLY A 394 39.67 35.12 8.72
N LYS A 395 39.64 35.66 9.95
CA LYS A 395 40.31 35.04 11.11
C LYS A 395 39.68 33.70 11.44
N GLU A 396 40.51 32.67 11.59
CA GLU A 396 40.10 31.32 11.93
C GLU A 396 40.40 30.95 13.38
N GLU A 397 39.54 30.13 13.95
CA GLU A 397 39.69 29.49 15.25
C GLU A 397 39.40 27.98 15.11
N VAL A 398 40.32 27.14 15.56
CA VAL A 398 40.12 25.69 15.56
C VAL A 398 39.30 25.31 16.79
N LEU A 399 38.03 24.98 16.58
CA LEU A 399 37.12 24.57 17.64
C LEU A 399 37.47 23.19 18.21
N ALA A 400 37.89 22.27 17.35
CA ALA A 400 38.31 20.93 17.74
C ALA A 400 39.21 20.28 16.68
N LYS A 401 40.09 19.38 17.12
CA LYS A 401 40.98 18.60 16.27
C LYS A 401 40.95 17.13 16.68
N LYS A 402 40.61 16.24 15.75
CA LYS A 402 40.58 14.78 15.95
C LYS A 402 40.60 14.03 14.62
N PRO A 403 41.07 12.77 14.56
CA PRO A 403 41.09 12.01 13.31
C PRO A 403 39.68 11.63 12.80
N TYR A 404 38.82 11.10 13.68
CA TYR A 404 37.48 10.59 13.35
C TYR A 404 36.44 11.01 14.40
N GLY A 405 35.16 11.03 13.99
CA GLY A 405 34.00 11.30 14.86
C GLY A 405 33.52 12.76 14.85
N GLY A 406 32.25 12.96 15.20
CA GLY A 406 31.63 14.29 15.28
C GLY A 406 32.05 15.08 16.52
N TYR A 407 32.01 16.41 16.45
CA TYR A 407 32.29 17.32 17.57
C TYR A 407 31.00 18.02 18.03
N THR A 408 30.59 17.76 19.26
CA THR A 408 29.53 18.51 19.92
C THR A 408 30.07 19.86 20.35
N TRP A 409 29.59 20.92 19.72
CA TRP A 409 29.98 22.29 19.99
C TRP A 409 28.81 23.06 20.59
N PHE A 410 29.08 23.76 21.71
CA PHE A 410 28.14 24.71 22.29
C PHE A 410 28.85 26.08 22.42
N PRO A 411 28.58 27.04 21.52
CA PRO A 411 29.30 28.32 21.48
C PRO A 411 29.15 29.10 22.79
N GLU A 412 30.27 29.57 23.33
CA GLU A 412 30.33 30.46 24.49
C GLU A 412 29.67 31.83 24.18
N PRO A 413 29.21 32.60 25.19
CA PRO A 413 28.50 33.85 24.95
C PRO A 413 29.36 35.01 24.44
N ASP A 414 30.68 34.94 24.61
CA ASP A 414 31.64 35.97 24.17
C ASP A 414 31.83 35.98 22.65
N ILE A 415 31.52 34.87 21.98
CA ILE A 415 31.45 34.77 20.52
C ILE A 415 30.01 35.01 20.03
N SER A 416 29.84 35.98 19.14
CA SER A 416 28.54 36.41 18.64
C SER A 416 28.58 36.88 17.18
N GLY A 417 27.40 37.08 16.60
CA GLY A 417 27.27 37.59 15.24
C GLY A 417 27.32 36.50 14.17
N GLU A 418 27.53 36.91 12.93
CA GLU A 418 27.65 36.00 11.79
C GLU A 418 29.02 35.34 11.78
N LYS A 419 29.04 34.02 11.60
CA LYS A 419 30.26 33.21 11.52
C LYS A 419 30.13 32.17 10.42
N GLU A 420 31.25 31.67 9.94
CA GLU A 420 31.32 30.52 9.05
C GLU A 420 31.86 29.32 9.82
N VAL A 421 31.23 28.16 9.66
CA VAL A 421 31.77 26.88 10.16
C VAL A 421 32.13 26.01 8.98
N LEU A 422 33.30 25.40 9.04
CA LEU A 422 33.82 24.51 8.01
C LEU A 422 34.67 23.41 8.63
N VAL A 423 34.94 22.38 7.85
CA VAL A 423 35.91 21.34 8.23
C VAL A 423 37.09 21.35 7.28
N ARG A 424 38.28 21.26 7.86
CA ARG A 424 39.53 21.06 7.14
C ARG A 424 40.10 19.71 7.52
N VAL A 425 40.48 18.90 6.56
CA VAL A 425 41.07 17.58 6.80
C VAL A 425 42.39 17.46 6.07
N LYS A 426 43.26 16.58 6.58
CA LYS A 426 44.49 16.17 5.91
C LYS A 426 44.42 14.68 5.62
N ASP A 427 44.51 14.31 4.35
CA ASP A 427 44.50 12.91 3.94
C ASP A 427 45.78 12.15 4.38
N THR A 428 45.86 10.86 4.09
CA THR A 428 47.03 10.02 4.44
C THR A 428 48.29 10.34 3.62
N LYS A 429 48.18 11.17 2.57
CA LYS A 429 49.29 11.66 1.74
C LYS A 429 49.73 13.08 2.13
N GLY A 430 49.05 13.71 3.09
CA GLY A 430 49.33 15.07 3.55
C GLY A 430 48.60 16.17 2.76
N VAL A 431 47.73 15.83 1.81
CA VAL A 431 46.92 16.78 1.04
C VAL A 431 45.79 17.31 1.91
N GLU A 432 45.61 18.62 1.90
CA GLU A 432 44.55 19.29 2.66
C GLU A 432 43.29 19.50 1.82
N TYR A 433 42.13 19.24 2.43
CA TYR A 433 40.82 19.46 1.83
C TYR A 433 39.99 20.31 2.77
N GLU A 434 39.19 21.21 2.20
CA GLU A 434 38.27 22.08 2.94
C GLU A 434 36.84 21.86 2.45
N SER A 435 35.88 21.74 3.37
CA SER A 435 34.47 21.73 3.01
C SER A 435 34.03 23.13 2.58
N LYS A 436 32.91 23.21 1.84
CA LYS A 436 32.22 24.50 1.71
C LYS A 436 31.89 25.06 3.11
N PRO A 437 32.16 26.34 3.40
CA PRO A 437 31.77 26.95 4.66
C PRO A 437 30.25 27.09 4.73
N ILE A 438 29.71 26.92 5.93
CA ILE A 438 28.29 27.13 6.25
C ILE A 438 28.17 28.37 7.11
N LYS A 439 27.42 29.37 6.66
CA LYS A 439 27.20 30.58 7.47
C LYS A 439 26.17 30.30 8.54
N ILE A 440 26.44 30.76 9.75
CA ILE A 440 25.59 30.61 10.92
C ILE A 440 25.54 31.92 11.69
N LYS A 441 24.57 32.03 12.60
CA LYS A 441 24.45 33.15 13.52
C LYS A 441 24.60 32.69 14.96
N LEU A 442 25.59 33.24 15.66
CA LEU A 442 25.81 32.99 17.08
C LEU A 442 25.05 34.01 17.92
N ALA A 443 24.25 33.51 18.86
CA ALA A 443 23.36 34.34 19.67
C ALA A 443 24.10 35.23 20.68
N GLY A 444 25.34 34.90 21.05
CA GLY A 444 26.15 35.72 21.98
C GLY A 444 25.54 35.87 23.37
N LYS A 445 24.82 34.85 23.86
CA LYS A 445 24.13 34.93 25.15
C LYS A 445 24.31 33.65 25.96
N PRO A 446 24.28 33.74 27.30
CA PRO A 446 24.21 32.58 28.18
C PRO A 446 22.95 31.75 27.93
N ILE A 447 23.12 30.43 27.81
CA ILE A 447 22.05 29.46 27.53
C ILE A 447 22.22 28.26 28.47
N VAL A 448 21.11 27.77 28.99
CA VAL A 448 21.02 26.50 29.72
C VAL A 448 19.90 25.67 29.12
N LEU A 449 20.15 24.38 28.91
CA LEU A 449 19.19 23.41 28.41
C LEU A 449 18.91 22.38 29.49
N LEU A 450 17.66 21.94 29.56
CA LEU A 450 17.24 20.84 30.41
C LEU A 450 17.34 19.53 29.63
N GLU A 451 17.95 18.52 30.24
CA GLU A 451 18.05 17.16 29.71
C GLU A 451 17.48 16.14 30.70
N GLY A 452 17.23 14.93 30.18
CA GLY A 452 16.72 13.80 30.96
C GLY A 452 15.20 13.66 30.91
N VAL A 453 14.51 14.62 30.32
CA VAL A 453 13.07 14.62 30.12
C VAL A 453 12.71 15.18 28.74
N GLY A 454 11.79 14.50 28.06
CA GLY A 454 11.29 14.88 26.74
C GLY A 454 9.94 15.61 26.79
N PRO A 455 9.58 16.36 25.72
CA PRO A 455 8.27 16.99 25.62
C PRO A 455 7.15 15.96 25.67
N ASN A 456 6.09 16.26 26.43
CA ASN A 456 4.94 15.40 26.70
C ASN A 456 5.28 14.02 27.29
N GLN A 457 6.49 13.84 27.82
CA GLN A 457 6.84 12.63 28.53
C GLN A 457 6.02 12.51 29.82
N VAL A 458 5.64 11.28 30.14
CA VAL A 458 4.84 10.94 31.31
C VAL A 458 5.75 10.39 32.39
N LEU A 459 5.97 11.17 33.44
CA LEU A 459 6.83 10.80 34.56
C LEU A 459 6.04 9.98 35.58
N ARG A 460 6.43 8.71 35.72
CA ARG A 460 5.86 7.75 36.67
C ARG A 460 6.91 7.16 37.60
N GLU A 461 8.13 7.01 37.09
CA GLU A 461 9.29 6.48 37.80
C GLU A 461 10.35 7.57 38.05
N PRO A 462 11.31 7.33 38.97
CA PRO A 462 12.44 8.21 39.17
C PRO A 462 13.13 8.60 37.86
N THR A 463 13.22 9.90 37.60
CA THR A 463 13.73 10.48 36.35
C THR A 463 14.93 11.36 36.63
N SER A 464 16.08 11.03 36.04
CA SER A 464 17.30 11.82 36.17
C SER A 464 17.27 13.05 35.25
N LEU A 465 17.26 14.22 35.86
CA LEU A 465 17.33 15.53 35.22
C LEU A 465 18.78 16.04 35.23
N LYS A 466 19.19 16.62 34.12
CA LYS A 466 20.53 17.23 33.95
C LYS A 466 20.40 18.54 33.23
N VAL A 467 21.47 19.34 33.25
CA VAL A 467 21.54 20.54 32.43
C VAL A 467 22.80 20.54 31.59
N VAL A 468 22.69 21.14 30.41
CA VAL A 468 23.83 21.48 29.55
C VAL A 468 23.82 22.99 29.37
N SER A 469 24.96 23.64 29.54
CA SER A 469 25.08 25.10 29.43
C SER A 469 26.34 25.47 28.67
N ASN A 470 26.30 26.58 27.93
CA ASN A 470 27.47 27.16 27.28
C ASN A 470 28.29 28.07 28.21
N ILE A 471 27.94 28.10 29.49
CA ILE A 471 28.69 28.77 30.54
C ILE A 471 28.82 27.87 31.75
N LYS A 472 29.83 28.14 32.59
CA LYS A 472 29.95 27.52 33.89
C LYS A 472 28.85 28.03 34.82
N LEU A 473 28.07 27.12 35.38
CA LEU A 473 27.03 27.40 36.36
C LEU A 473 27.56 27.17 37.79
N ASP A 474 27.19 28.04 38.71
CA ASP A 474 27.49 27.88 40.15
C ASP A 474 26.52 26.89 40.80
N SER A 475 25.26 26.91 40.38
CA SER A 475 24.23 25.97 40.82
C SER A 475 23.06 25.90 39.84
N VAL A 476 22.26 24.85 39.95
CA VAL A 476 21.02 24.69 39.19
C VAL A 476 19.84 24.38 40.11
N SER A 477 18.72 25.04 39.86
CA SER A 477 17.43 24.72 40.47
C SER A 477 16.49 24.19 39.40
N TYR A 478 15.57 23.29 39.77
CA TYR A 478 14.57 22.75 38.88
C TYR A 478 13.20 23.13 39.41
N ILE A 479 12.34 23.63 38.53
CA ILE A 479 10.99 24.07 38.87
C ILE A 479 9.96 23.41 37.99
N PHE A 480 8.76 23.28 38.54
CA PHE A 480 7.53 22.98 37.84
C PHE A 480 6.69 24.23 37.72
N ILE A 481 6.16 24.49 36.54
CA ILE A 481 5.20 25.55 36.26
C ILE A 481 3.90 24.87 35.85
N ASN A 482 2.86 25.00 36.66
CA ASN A 482 1.58 24.37 36.38
C ASN A 482 1.00 24.93 35.08
N ARG A 483 0.61 24.07 34.13
CA ARG A 483 0.21 24.52 32.79
C ARG A 483 -1.14 25.23 32.77
N ASP A 484 -2.01 24.96 33.75
CA ASP A 484 -3.34 25.55 33.81
C ASP A 484 -3.37 26.84 34.65
N THR A 485 -2.60 26.88 35.74
CA THR A 485 -2.62 27.98 36.72
C THR A 485 -1.39 28.88 36.68
N GLY A 486 -0.31 28.47 36.00
CA GLY A 486 0.97 29.17 36.02
C GLY A 486 1.74 29.10 37.35
N LYS A 487 1.20 28.43 38.38
CA LYS A 487 1.82 28.34 39.71
C LYS A 487 3.17 27.62 39.63
N ILE A 488 4.19 28.21 40.26
CA ILE A 488 5.55 27.66 40.30
C ILE A 488 5.74 26.82 41.57
N LYS A 489 6.30 25.62 41.42
CA LYS A 489 6.74 24.73 42.50
C LYS A 489 8.22 24.40 42.31
N ASN A 490 9.04 24.62 43.34
CA ASN A 490 10.44 24.19 43.32
C ASN A 490 10.52 22.69 43.59
N ILE A 491 11.12 21.93 42.67
CA ILE A 491 11.34 20.48 42.84
C ILE A 491 12.76 20.16 43.31
N ALA A 492 13.72 21.05 43.07
CA ALA A 492 15.06 21.04 43.66
C ALA A 492 15.70 22.43 43.58
N ILE A 493 16.48 22.81 44.58
CA ILE A 493 17.11 24.14 44.69
C ILE A 493 18.61 23.98 44.89
N ASN A 494 19.40 24.86 44.25
CA ASN A 494 20.85 25.00 44.38
C ASN A 494 21.62 23.67 44.31
N LYS A 495 21.30 22.82 43.33
CA LYS A 495 22.00 21.56 43.08
C LYS A 495 23.28 21.79 42.28
N ASP A 496 24.20 20.85 42.43
CA ASP A 496 25.43 20.76 41.65
C ASP A 496 25.07 20.50 40.16
N PRO A 497 25.39 21.43 39.24
CA PRO A 497 25.07 21.29 37.83
C PRO A 497 25.68 20.04 37.17
N LEU A 498 26.80 19.51 37.71
CA LEU A 498 27.52 18.37 37.14
C LEU A 498 26.96 17.01 37.57
N LYS A 499 26.31 16.93 38.74
CA LYS A 499 25.79 15.66 39.29
C LYS A 499 24.39 15.31 38.81
N GLY A 500 23.64 16.29 38.30
CA GLY A 500 22.22 16.14 37.97
C GLY A 500 21.35 15.92 39.21
N TYR A 501 20.04 15.80 39.00
CA TYR A 501 19.05 15.59 40.05
C TYR A 501 18.04 14.52 39.63
N THR A 502 17.81 13.52 40.46
CA THR A 502 16.75 12.54 40.23
C THR A 502 15.44 13.03 40.85
N TYR A 503 14.50 13.42 40.00
CA TYR A 503 13.13 13.70 40.40
C TYR A 503 12.38 12.38 40.60
N THR A 504 11.76 12.20 41.76
CA THR A 504 10.85 11.07 42.02
C THR A 504 9.41 11.58 42.02
N PRO A 505 8.56 11.14 41.08
CA PRO A 505 7.15 11.51 41.02
C PRO A 505 6.40 11.33 42.35
N LYS A 506 5.56 12.30 42.73
CA LYS A 506 4.73 12.26 43.94
C LYS A 506 3.26 12.49 43.60
N LYS A 507 2.36 11.99 44.46
CA LYS A 507 0.91 12.13 44.25
C LYS A 507 0.45 13.59 44.18
N GLU A 508 1.03 14.46 45.00
CA GLU A 508 0.80 15.91 45.00
C GLU A 508 1.31 16.64 43.75
N ASP A 509 2.18 15.99 42.96
CA ASP A 509 2.69 16.51 41.71
C ASP A 509 1.84 16.06 40.51
N GLU A 510 0.78 15.26 40.68
CA GLU A 510 -0.03 14.82 39.54
C GLU A 510 -0.61 16.01 38.76
N GLY A 511 -0.44 15.97 37.44
CA GLY A 511 -0.93 17.02 36.56
C GLY A 511 0.00 17.33 35.39
N TYR A 512 -0.35 18.40 34.69
CA TYR A 512 0.40 18.90 33.54
C TYR A 512 1.33 20.04 33.97
N TRP A 513 2.62 19.87 33.72
CA TRP A 513 3.64 20.81 34.14
C TRP A 513 4.53 21.19 32.96
N ASN A 514 5.08 22.38 33.02
CA ASN A 514 6.30 22.69 32.32
C ASN A 514 7.45 22.56 33.33
N ILE A 515 8.38 21.66 33.06
CA ILE A 515 9.62 21.57 33.85
C ILE A 515 10.67 22.49 33.25
N GLN A 516 11.34 23.26 34.11
CA GLN A 516 12.34 24.24 33.70
C GLN A 516 13.54 24.20 34.65
N ALA A 517 14.75 24.31 34.11
CA ALA A 517 15.96 24.50 34.89
C ALA A 517 16.30 25.99 35.00
N ILE A 518 16.76 26.41 36.17
CA ILE A 518 17.25 27.76 36.46
C ILE A 518 18.71 27.64 36.89
N GLY A 519 19.63 28.03 36.03
CA GLY A 519 21.05 28.07 36.32
C GLY A 519 21.46 29.43 36.91
N LYS A 520 22.24 29.40 37.99
CA LYS A 520 22.90 30.59 38.56
C LYS A 520 24.32 30.69 38.05
N TYR A 521 24.75 31.89 37.67
CA TYR A 521 26.11 32.19 37.30
C TYR A 521 26.47 33.62 37.75
N GLY A 522 27.43 33.75 38.65
CA GLY A 522 27.67 34.99 39.38
C GLY A 522 26.39 35.48 40.08
N ASN A 523 26.06 36.76 39.90
CA ASN A 523 24.84 37.37 40.46
C ASN A 523 23.62 37.32 39.51
N LYS A 524 23.68 36.51 38.45
CA LYS A 524 22.64 36.43 37.40
C LYS A 524 22.04 35.02 37.33
N GLU A 525 20.84 34.95 36.76
CA GLU A 525 20.13 33.70 36.49
C GLU A 525 19.84 33.55 34.99
N ILE A 526 19.94 32.31 34.51
CA ILE A 526 19.47 31.91 33.18
C ILE A 526 18.48 30.75 33.31
N LYS A 527 17.47 30.73 32.44
CA LYS A 527 16.40 29.74 32.47
C LYS A 527 16.42 28.91 31.19
N SER A 528 16.16 27.61 31.31
CA SER A 528 16.00 26.75 30.14
C SER A 528 14.67 27.02 29.43
N GLU A 529 14.50 26.48 28.24
CA GLU A 529 13.15 26.34 27.69
C GLU A 529 12.29 25.49 28.65
N PRO A 530 11.01 25.86 28.85
CA PRO A 530 10.07 25.01 29.57
C PRO A 530 9.77 23.74 28.74
N VAL A 531 9.98 22.56 29.32
CA VAL A 531 9.63 21.28 28.68
C VAL A 531 8.28 20.83 29.21
N PRO A 532 7.23 20.69 28.37
CA PRO A 532 5.95 20.19 28.83
C PRO A 532 6.07 18.72 29.23
N ILE A 533 5.51 18.35 30.37
CA ILE A 533 5.47 16.98 30.87
C ILE A 533 4.12 16.71 31.52
N ARG A 534 3.88 15.44 31.84
CA ARG A 534 2.81 15.03 32.74
C ARG A 534 3.37 14.18 33.86
N VAL A 535 3.03 14.48 35.10
CA VAL A 535 3.25 13.55 36.21
C VAL A 535 1.94 12.78 36.40
N TYR A 536 2.01 11.46 36.36
CA TYR A 536 0.82 10.61 36.45
C TYR A 536 1.12 9.29 37.17
N LEU A 537 0.63 9.15 38.40
CA LEU A 537 0.79 7.95 39.21
C LEU A 537 -0.48 7.08 39.24
N GLY A 538 -1.51 7.47 38.49
CA GLY A 538 -2.71 6.67 38.31
C GLY A 538 -2.46 5.36 37.55
N LYS A 539 -3.52 4.55 37.51
CA LYS A 539 -3.57 3.33 36.72
C LYS A 539 -3.43 3.68 35.24
N ILE A 540 -2.57 2.94 34.54
CA ILE A 540 -2.51 2.97 33.09
C ILE A 540 -3.11 1.68 32.52
N TYR A 541 -3.52 1.75 31.27
CA TYR A 541 -4.04 0.62 30.52
C TYR A 541 -3.09 0.26 29.39
N GLU A 542 -2.85 -1.03 29.22
CA GLU A 542 -2.06 -1.58 28.13
C GLU A 542 -2.97 -2.04 27.00
N ALA A 543 -2.37 -2.34 25.84
CA ALA A 543 -3.13 -2.88 24.72
C ALA A 543 -3.88 -4.16 25.13
N VAL A 544 -5.05 -4.38 24.54
CA VAL A 544 -5.93 -5.49 24.89
C VAL A 544 -6.24 -6.34 23.65
N PRO A 545 -6.53 -7.65 23.83
CA PRO A 545 -7.09 -8.46 22.77
C PRO A 545 -8.53 -8.04 22.49
N ILE A 546 -8.91 -8.02 21.21
CA ILE A 546 -10.31 -7.78 20.79
C ILE A 546 -11.04 -9.07 20.41
N ILE A 547 -10.30 -10.15 20.20
CA ILE A 547 -10.80 -11.46 19.80
C ILE A 547 -9.76 -12.53 20.18
N GLU A 548 -10.18 -13.78 20.33
CA GLU A 548 -9.27 -14.92 20.45
C GLU A 548 -8.35 -15.02 19.22
N LYS A 549 -7.08 -15.34 19.44
CA LYS A 549 -6.03 -15.31 18.41
C LYS A 549 -6.35 -16.18 17.20
N ASP A 550 -6.90 -17.37 17.42
CA ASP A 550 -7.29 -18.36 16.39
C ASP A 550 -8.48 -17.89 15.55
N LYS A 551 -9.35 -17.04 16.09
CA LYS A 551 -10.50 -16.45 15.37
C LYS A 551 -10.14 -15.18 14.60
N PHE A 552 -9.01 -14.55 14.89
CA PHE A 552 -8.61 -13.28 14.25
C PHE A 552 -8.44 -13.42 12.74
N LEU A 553 -7.87 -14.52 12.26
CA LEU A 553 -7.65 -14.71 10.82
C LEU A 553 -8.95 -14.65 10.05
N ASN A 554 -9.99 -15.36 10.51
CA ASN A 554 -11.29 -15.35 9.85
C ASN A 554 -11.92 -13.95 9.83
N LEU A 555 -11.89 -13.23 10.96
CA LEU A 555 -12.35 -11.84 11.03
C LEU A 555 -11.62 -10.95 10.02
N ALA A 556 -10.29 -11.00 10.03
CA ALA A 556 -9.44 -10.20 9.15
C ALA A 556 -9.68 -10.52 7.68
N SER A 557 -9.74 -11.80 7.32
CA SER A 557 -9.97 -12.25 5.94
C SER A 557 -11.35 -11.85 5.41
N THR A 558 -12.41 -11.92 6.23
CA THR A 558 -13.75 -11.44 5.83
C THR A 558 -13.74 -9.95 5.54
N LEU A 559 -13.22 -9.12 6.46
CA LEU A 559 -13.13 -7.68 6.26
C LEU A 559 -12.24 -7.31 5.06
N ALA A 560 -11.14 -8.04 4.88
CA ALA A 560 -10.24 -7.87 3.75
C ALA A 560 -10.93 -8.17 2.42
N ARG A 561 -11.72 -9.25 2.35
CA ARG A 561 -12.46 -9.66 1.15
C ARG A 561 -13.54 -8.64 0.78
N ASP A 562 -14.35 -8.21 1.73
CA ASP A 562 -15.36 -7.16 1.52
C ASP A 562 -14.71 -5.84 1.06
N SER A 563 -13.54 -5.52 1.59
CA SER A 563 -12.77 -4.34 1.19
C SER A 563 -12.15 -4.51 -0.19
N TRP A 564 -11.69 -5.71 -0.53
CA TRP A 564 -11.12 -6.03 -1.83
C TRP A 564 -12.17 -5.90 -2.93
N GLU A 565 -13.42 -6.35 -2.71
CA GLU A 565 -14.50 -6.18 -3.71
C GLU A 565 -14.77 -4.72 -4.06
N LYS A 566 -14.65 -3.82 -3.07
CA LYS A 566 -14.95 -2.38 -3.22
C LYS A 566 -13.79 -1.56 -3.79
N THR A 567 -12.55 -2.00 -3.55
CA THR A 567 -11.34 -1.18 -3.81
C THR A 567 -10.37 -1.86 -4.76
N GLY A 568 -10.41 -3.19 -4.83
CA GLY A 568 -9.44 -4.08 -5.45
C GLY A 568 -8.02 -3.99 -4.87
N MET A 569 -7.86 -3.52 -3.64
CA MET A 569 -6.63 -3.72 -2.87
C MET A 569 -6.58 -5.18 -2.39
N SER A 570 -5.46 -5.88 -2.61
CA SER A 570 -5.21 -7.27 -2.19
C SER A 570 -5.71 -7.54 -0.76
N ALA A 571 -6.69 -8.44 -0.63
CA ALA A 571 -7.18 -8.93 0.64
C ALA A 571 -6.06 -9.68 1.40
N ALA A 572 -5.18 -10.38 0.70
CA ALA A 572 -4.02 -11.04 1.29
C ALA A 572 -3.11 -10.03 2.02
N LEU A 573 -2.76 -8.94 1.34
CA LEU A 573 -1.92 -7.87 1.88
C LEU A 573 -2.58 -7.19 3.08
N GLN A 574 -3.88 -6.88 2.98
CA GLN A 574 -4.63 -6.26 4.07
C GLN A 574 -4.69 -7.12 5.32
N THR A 575 -4.92 -8.42 5.14
CA THR A 575 -4.96 -9.42 6.23
C THR A 575 -3.58 -9.52 6.88
N ALA A 576 -2.51 -9.59 6.09
CA ALA A 576 -1.15 -9.65 6.61
C ALA A 576 -0.76 -8.38 7.39
N GLN A 577 -1.17 -7.20 6.91
CA GLN A 577 -0.95 -5.94 7.63
C GLN A 577 -1.65 -5.96 8.99
N SER A 578 -2.94 -6.29 9.06
CA SER A 578 -3.66 -6.27 10.34
C SER A 578 -3.10 -7.29 11.34
N ILE A 579 -2.66 -8.47 10.86
CA ILE A 579 -1.95 -9.47 11.67
C ILE A 579 -0.66 -8.89 12.26
N LEU A 580 0.16 -8.26 11.42
CA LEU A 580 1.46 -7.70 11.82
C LEU A 580 1.30 -6.54 12.81
N GLU A 581 0.40 -5.60 12.51
CA GLU A 581 0.20 -4.36 13.27
C GLU A 581 -0.39 -4.59 14.67
N THR A 582 -1.23 -5.63 14.81
CA THR A 582 -1.94 -5.90 16.08
C THR A 582 -1.44 -7.15 16.79
N GLY A 583 -0.48 -7.88 16.21
CA GLY A 583 -0.07 -9.18 16.71
C GLY A 583 -1.25 -10.14 16.81
N TRP A 584 -1.98 -10.35 15.71
CA TRP A 584 -3.19 -11.20 15.66
C TRP A 584 -4.37 -10.68 16.49
N GLY A 585 -4.59 -9.36 16.50
CA GLY A 585 -5.65 -8.71 17.27
C GLY A 585 -5.43 -8.74 18.78
N GLN A 586 -4.25 -9.17 19.25
CA GLN A 586 -3.93 -9.33 20.67
C GLN A 586 -3.40 -8.05 21.31
N SER A 587 -2.93 -7.10 20.50
CA SER A 587 -2.34 -5.84 20.93
C SER A 587 -3.00 -4.66 20.22
N VAL A 588 -4.32 -4.48 20.44
CA VAL A 588 -5.03 -3.30 19.93
C VAL A 588 -4.87 -2.13 20.90
N PRO A 589 -4.49 -0.92 20.42
CA PRO A 589 -4.30 0.23 21.29
C PRO A 589 -5.55 0.56 22.11
N VAL A 590 -5.35 0.86 23.38
CA VAL A 590 -6.34 1.48 24.25
C VAL A 590 -5.81 2.82 24.74
N ASP A 591 -6.70 3.72 25.10
CA ASP A 591 -6.31 4.96 25.73
C ASP A 591 -5.62 4.66 27.06
N LYS A 592 -4.35 5.07 27.14
CA LYS A 592 -3.45 4.81 28.25
C LYS A 592 -4.02 5.23 29.61
N TYR A 593 -4.92 6.21 29.65
CA TYR A 593 -5.43 6.78 30.90
C TYR A 593 -6.87 6.41 31.22
N SER A 594 -7.73 6.30 30.21
CA SER A 594 -9.15 6.00 30.39
C SER A 594 -9.49 4.53 30.16
N GLY A 595 -8.60 3.76 29.53
CA GLY A 595 -8.88 2.37 29.13
C GLY A 595 -9.83 2.27 27.94
N LYS A 596 -10.16 3.40 27.29
CA LYS A 596 -11.01 3.42 26.10
C LYS A 596 -10.36 2.64 24.95
N LEU A 597 -11.01 1.59 24.49
CA LEU A 597 -10.55 0.83 23.33
C LEU A 597 -10.64 1.65 22.03
N SER A 598 -9.59 1.56 21.19
CA SER A 598 -9.52 2.27 19.90
C SER A 598 -10.11 1.50 18.72
N TYR A 599 -10.12 0.17 18.77
CA TYR A 599 -10.37 -0.70 17.60
C TYR A 599 -9.42 -0.46 16.40
N ASN A 600 -8.29 0.20 16.60
CA ASN A 600 -7.34 0.53 15.53
C ASN A 600 -6.50 -0.68 15.14
N LEU A 601 -6.80 -1.26 13.97
CA LEU A 601 -6.15 -2.49 13.48
C LEU A 601 -4.88 -2.26 12.65
N PHE A 602 -4.51 -1.00 12.40
CA PHE A 602 -3.46 -0.64 11.44
C PHE A 602 -2.49 0.43 11.98
N GLY A 603 -2.52 0.68 13.29
CA GLY A 603 -1.61 1.65 13.92
C GLY A 603 -1.74 3.10 13.44
N ILE A 604 -2.90 3.49 12.87
CA ILE A 604 -3.03 4.80 12.21
C ILE A 604 -3.05 5.92 13.26
N LYS A 605 -2.08 6.85 13.18
CA LYS A 605 -1.98 8.03 14.05
C LYS A 605 -3.04 9.09 13.68
N GLY A 606 -3.42 9.90 14.66
CA GLY A 606 -4.33 11.05 14.48
C GLY A 606 -5.69 10.88 15.16
N GLU A 607 -6.70 11.50 14.55
CA GLU A 607 -8.09 11.51 15.03
C GLU A 607 -8.98 10.76 14.06
N GLY A 608 -9.71 9.76 14.57
CA GLY A 608 -10.69 8.98 13.82
C GLY A 608 -12.12 9.38 14.17
N PRO A 609 -13.12 8.66 13.64
CA PRO A 609 -14.53 8.97 13.87
C PRO A 609 -14.98 8.92 15.34
N LYS A 610 -14.30 8.13 16.19
CA LYS A 610 -14.51 8.11 17.64
C LYS A 610 -13.48 8.95 18.39
N GLY A 611 -12.85 9.90 17.71
CA GLY A 611 -11.77 10.74 18.24
C GLY A 611 -10.43 10.00 18.26
N SER A 612 -9.65 10.20 19.32
CA SER A 612 -8.35 9.55 19.51
C SER A 612 -8.28 8.74 20.80
N VAL A 613 -7.29 7.85 20.86
CA VAL A 613 -6.72 7.31 22.09
C VAL A 613 -5.29 7.82 22.26
N ILE A 614 -4.87 8.05 23.49
CA ILE A 614 -3.47 8.32 23.81
C ILE A 614 -2.74 7.00 24.01
N TYR A 615 -1.70 6.76 23.21
CA TYR A 615 -0.86 5.57 23.31
C TYR A 615 0.62 5.96 23.16
N ASN A 616 1.51 5.16 23.75
CA ASN A 616 2.94 5.47 23.72
C ASN A 616 3.50 5.31 22.30
N THR A 617 4.29 6.29 21.86
CA THR A 617 5.21 6.18 20.73
C THR A 617 6.58 6.67 21.19
N TRP A 618 7.61 6.47 20.38
CA TRP A 618 8.94 7.02 20.67
C TRP A 618 9.21 8.23 19.77
N GLU A 619 9.84 9.26 20.33
CA GLU A 619 10.27 10.47 19.63
C GLU A 619 11.74 10.78 19.96
N VAL A 620 12.44 11.45 19.05
CA VAL A 620 13.82 11.90 19.29
C VAL A 620 13.80 13.40 19.60
N TYR A 621 14.23 13.78 20.80
CA TYR A 621 14.35 15.17 21.23
C TYR A 621 15.79 15.44 21.71
N ASN A 622 16.41 16.52 21.25
CA ASN A 622 17.84 16.82 21.49
C ASN A 622 18.76 15.61 21.25
N GLY A 623 18.47 14.79 20.23
CA GLY A 623 19.27 13.61 19.88
C GLY A 623 19.09 12.38 20.77
N LYS A 624 18.13 12.39 21.71
CA LYS A 624 17.80 11.25 22.58
C LYS A 624 16.36 10.77 22.35
N THR A 625 16.15 9.46 22.38
CA THR A 625 14.82 8.86 22.26
C THR A 625 14.05 8.93 23.58
N TYR A 626 12.80 9.38 23.53
CA TYR A 626 11.87 9.44 24.65
C TYR A 626 10.56 8.75 24.28
N TYR A 627 9.96 8.04 25.23
CA TYR A 627 8.59 7.54 25.09
C TYR A 627 7.61 8.65 25.46
N VAL A 628 6.78 9.01 24.51
CA VAL A 628 5.82 10.12 24.64
C VAL A 628 4.42 9.65 24.29
N ASP A 629 3.45 10.37 24.82
CA ASP A 629 2.05 10.18 24.48
C ASP A 629 1.77 10.71 23.07
N ALA A 630 1.23 9.85 22.20
CA ALA A 630 0.74 10.24 20.88
C ALA A 630 -0.73 9.87 20.69
N LYS A 631 -1.41 10.62 19.82
CA LYS A 631 -2.79 10.34 19.43
C LYS A 631 -2.83 9.29 18.33
N PHE A 632 -3.55 8.20 18.58
CA PHE A 632 -3.94 7.22 17.57
C PHE A 632 -5.43 7.31 17.31
N ARG A 633 -5.83 7.06 16.06
CA ARG A 633 -7.25 7.11 15.68
C ARG A 633 -8.04 6.08 16.49
N ALA A 634 -9.24 6.48 16.92
CA ALA A 634 -10.19 5.62 17.59
C ALA A 634 -11.44 5.47 16.73
N TYR A 635 -12.01 4.27 16.77
CA TYR A 635 -13.13 3.84 15.96
C TYR A 635 -14.24 3.26 16.85
N ASN A 636 -15.45 3.23 16.31
CA ASN A 636 -16.62 2.61 16.92
C ASN A 636 -16.60 1.08 16.78
N SER A 637 -15.95 0.58 15.74
CA SER A 637 -15.80 -0.85 15.46
C SER A 637 -14.55 -1.15 14.61
N VAL A 638 -14.26 -2.43 14.40
CA VAL A 638 -13.14 -2.88 13.56
C VAL A 638 -13.39 -2.62 12.06
N GLU A 639 -14.65 -2.66 11.63
CA GLU A 639 -15.07 -2.35 10.25
C GLU A 639 -14.73 -0.90 9.90
N GLU A 640 -14.96 0.02 10.82
CA GLU A 640 -14.64 1.44 10.64
C GLU A 640 -13.12 1.67 10.58
N SER A 641 -12.34 0.96 11.39
CA SER A 641 -10.87 0.98 11.29
C SER A 641 -10.39 0.49 9.92
N TRP A 642 -11.03 -0.54 9.37
CA TRP A 642 -10.69 -1.12 8.08
C TRP A 642 -11.02 -0.18 6.92
N ALA A 643 -12.21 0.44 6.95
CA ALA A 643 -12.63 1.41 5.96
C ALA A 643 -11.73 2.67 5.98
N ASP A 644 -11.39 3.17 7.16
CA ASP A 644 -10.49 4.33 7.30
C ASP A 644 -9.07 4.03 6.80
N HIS A 645 -8.57 2.80 7.00
CA HIS A 645 -7.30 2.37 6.41
C HIS A 645 -7.32 2.46 4.88
N LYS A 646 -8.44 2.12 4.22
CA LYS A 646 -8.56 2.24 2.77
C LYS A 646 -8.59 3.68 2.34
N ASN A 647 -9.40 4.50 3.00
CA ASN A 647 -9.49 5.93 2.71
C ASN A 647 -8.12 6.60 2.85
N PHE A 648 -7.35 6.24 3.88
CA PHE A 648 -6.01 6.76 4.10
C PHE A 648 -5.04 6.43 2.96
N LEU A 649 -5.00 5.17 2.51
CA LEU A 649 -4.09 4.74 1.45
C LEU A 649 -4.53 5.24 0.07
N LEU A 650 -5.82 5.21 -0.25
CA LEU A 650 -6.30 5.45 -1.62
C LEU A 650 -6.44 6.95 -1.94
N ASN A 651 -6.73 7.79 -0.94
CA ASN A 651 -6.93 9.23 -1.14
C ASN A 651 -5.66 10.06 -0.98
N SER A 652 -4.54 9.46 -0.55
CA SER A 652 -3.29 10.18 -0.32
C SER A 652 -2.35 10.09 -1.52
N GLU A 653 -1.87 11.24 -2.00
CA GLU A 653 -0.93 11.30 -3.14
C GLU A 653 0.38 10.56 -2.87
N ARG A 654 0.79 10.53 -1.59
CA ARG A 654 1.96 9.78 -1.11
C ARG A 654 1.92 8.30 -1.53
N TYR A 655 0.74 7.71 -1.63
CA TYR A 655 0.55 6.29 -1.94
C TYR A 655 0.20 6.03 -3.41
N LYS A 656 0.39 7.01 -4.31
CA LYS A 656 0.19 6.79 -5.74
C LYS A 656 0.96 5.57 -6.30
N PRO A 657 2.27 5.37 -6.00
CA PRO A 657 2.99 4.17 -6.44
C PRO A 657 2.42 2.87 -5.89
N PHE A 658 1.76 2.91 -4.72
CA PHE A 658 1.09 1.74 -4.16
C PHE A 658 -0.21 1.41 -4.91
N LYS A 659 -1.01 2.42 -5.27
CA LYS A 659 -2.28 2.21 -5.99
C LYS A 659 -2.11 1.49 -7.33
N GLU A 660 -1.00 1.72 -8.02
CA GLU A 660 -0.68 1.09 -9.31
C GLU A 660 -0.48 -0.43 -9.20
N VAL A 661 -0.11 -0.91 -8.01
CA VAL A 661 0.22 -2.33 -7.77
C VAL A 661 -0.57 -2.95 -6.62
N MET A 662 -1.56 -2.26 -6.06
CA MET A 662 -2.25 -2.67 -4.84
C MET A 662 -3.07 -3.96 -4.99
N HIS A 663 -3.38 -4.37 -6.23
CA HIS A 663 -4.03 -5.65 -6.53
C HIS A 663 -3.10 -6.84 -6.32
N ASP A 664 -1.78 -6.62 -6.34
CA ASP A 664 -0.77 -7.65 -6.16
C ASP A 664 -0.06 -7.50 -4.80
N SER A 665 -0.08 -8.56 -4.01
CA SER A 665 0.39 -8.56 -2.64
C SER A 665 1.91 -8.34 -2.50
N ILE A 666 2.75 -8.87 -3.41
CA ILE A 666 4.21 -8.76 -3.30
C ILE A 666 4.71 -7.36 -3.73
N PRO A 667 4.43 -6.87 -4.95
CA PRO A 667 4.79 -5.51 -5.34
C PRO A 667 4.10 -4.48 -4.44
N GLY A 668 2.86 -4.74 -4.00
CA GLY A 668 2.11 -3.91 -3.05
C GLY A 668 2.81 -3.76 -1.70
N ALA A 669 3.34 -4.84 -1.13
CA ALA A 669 4.09 -4.79 0.14
C ALA A 669 5.35 -3.91 0.02
N TRP A 670 6.10 -4.03 -1.09
CA TRP A 670 7.25 -3.18 -1.34
C TRP A 670 6.87 -1.72 -1.61
N ALA A 671 5.79 -1.47 -2.34
CA ALA A 671 5.30 -0.13 -2.58
C ALA A 671 4.87 0.57 -1.27
N LEU A 672 4.21 -0.13 -0.34
CA LEU A 672 3.91 0.40 1.00
C LEU A 672 5.18 0.81 1.77
N LYS A 673 6.24 0.00 1.68
CA LYS A 673 7.54 0.34 2.28
C LYS A 673 8.16 1.56 1.60
N ARG A 674 8.17 1.63 0.26
CA ARG A 674 8.73 2.77 -0.49
C ARG A 674 7.99 4.08 -0.20
N THR A 675 6.68 4.02 -0.05
CA THR A 675 5.88 5.19 0.29
C THR A 675 5.98 5.54 1.78
N GLY A 676 6.66 4.72 2.59
CA GLY A 676 7.01 4.98 4.00
C GLY A 676 5.87 4.72 4.98
N TYR A 677 5.02 3.72 4.71
CA TYR A 677 4.01 3.24 5.65
C TYR A 677 4.65 2.84 6.99
N ALA A 678 5.81 2.18 6.93
CA ALA A 678 6.60 1.77 8.09
C ALA A 678 8.07 2.18 7.93
N THR A 679 8.74 2.43 9.07
CA THR A 679 10.20 2.67 9.12
C THR A 679 11.01 1.38 9.28
N ASP A 680 10.35 0.25 9.51
CA ASP A 680 10.98 -1.06 9.62
C ASP A 680 11.54 -1.48 8.24
N PRO A 681 12.86 -1.70 8.12
CA PRO A 681 13.48 -2.06 6.84
C PRO A 681 12.99 -3.41 6.29
N GLU A 682 12.51 -4.32 7.15
CA GLU A 682 12.01 -5.64 6.75
C GLU A 682 10.48 -5.69 6.57
N TYR A 683 9.79 -4.56 6.66
CA TYR A 683 8.32 -4.52 6.71
C TYR A 683 7.66 -5.30 5.55
N ALA A 684 8.11 -5.05 4.31
CA ALA A 684 7.57 -5.74 3.12
C ALA A 684 7.78 -7.27 3.21
N LEU A 685 8.96 -7.71 3.64
CA LEU A 685 9.28 -9.13 3.77
C LEU A 685 8.47 -9.81 4.87
N LYS A 686 8.20 -9.12 5.98
CA LYS A 686 7.34 -9.64 7.05
C LYS A 686 5.92 -9.89 6.53
N LEU A 687 5.38 -8.97 5.73
CA LEU A 687 4.07 -9.15 5.09
C LEU A 687 4.08 -10.33 4.11
N ILE A 688 5.07 -10.40 3.21
CA ILE A 688 5.20 -11.49 2.23
C ILE A 688 5.30 -12.85 2.93
N ARG A 689 6.07 -12.95 4.03
CA ARG A 689 6.18 -14.17 4.85
C ARG A 689 4.84 -14.56 5.46
N ILE A 690 4.07 -13.62 6.01
CA ILE A 690 2.73 -13.89 6.55
C ILE A 690 1.79 -14.36 5.43
N ILE A 691 1.78 -13.70 4.28
CA ILE A 691 0.95 -14.08 3.12
C ILE A 691 1.24 -15.52 2.71
N LYS A 692 2.52 -15.88 2.57
CA LYS A 692 2.93 -17.24 2.20
C LYS A 692 2.59 -18.26 3.27
N GLN A 693 2.88 -17.96 4.54
CA GLN A 693 2.69 -18.89 5.66
C GLN A 693 1.24 -19.33 5.82
N TYR A 694 0.30 -18.41 5.59
CA TYR A 694 -1.14 -18.67 5.77
C TYR A 694 -1.91 -18.80 4.44
N ASP A 695 -1.18 -18.91 3.31
CA ASP A 695 -1.76 -19.07 1.97
C ASP A 695 -2.84 -18.01 1.67
N LEU A 696 -2.57 -16.77 2.11
CA LEU A 696 -3.55 -15.68 2.07
C LEU A 696 -3.86 -15.22 0.64
N ILE A 697 -3.02 -15.57 -0.34
CA ILE A 697 -3.21 -15.22 -1.75
C ILE A 697 -4.55 -15.73 -2.29
N LYS A 698 -5.09 -16.81 -1.74
CA LYS A 698 -6.43 -17.31 -2.09
C LYS A 698 -7.56 -16.30 -1.86
N LEU A 699 -7.37 -15.33 -0.97
CA LEU A 699 -8.32 -14.25 -0.71
C LEU A 699 -8.44 -13.27 -1.88
N ASP A 700 -7.42 -13.22 -2.75
CA ASP A 700 -7.35 -12.34 -3.91
C ASP A 700 -7.94 -12.97 -5.17
N LYS A 701 -8.41 -14.22 -5.08
CA LYS A 701 -9.00 -14.93 -6.21
C LYS A 701 -10.25 -14.25 -6.74
N VAL A 702 -10.34 -14.17 -8.05
CA VAL A 702 -11.43 -13.54 -8.79
C VAL A 702 -12.06 -14.51 -9.76
N ARG A 703 -13.30 -14.21 -10.13
CA ARG A 703 -13.98 -14.75 -11.29
C ARG A 703 -14.51 -13.57 -12.08
N ILE A 704 -14.80 -13.80 -13.36
CA ILE A 704 -15.54 -12.85 -14.19
C ILE A 704 -16.91 -13.37 -14.49
#